data_AF-A0A9D1J320-F1
#
_entry.id   AF-A0A9D1J320-F1
#
_cell.length_a   1.000
_cell.length_b   1.000
_cell.length_c   1.000
_cell.angle_alpha   90.00
_cell.angle_beta   90.00
_cell.angle_gamma   90.00
#
_symmetry.space_group_name_H-M   'P 1'
#
loop_
_entity.id
_entity.type
_entity.pdbx_description
1 polymer ?
#
loop_
_entity_poly.entity_id
_entity_poly.type
_entity_poly.pdbx_seq_one_letter_code
_entity_poly.pdbx_strand_id
1 'polypeptide(L)'
;MKKRENIVIIVVLIVMAIAIIGVSYAAFNYSRTGSKVNSITTGSITMSYTETSNTISLTGALPTTDKTGMVRLNEGEYFDFTVSSAVTGDVNINYEISAKDVTTSDRKIDGSNIKLYLTRLTDDGEEQLMTPETYNEETSANNFTGRPAGEMSLYTSSMNSSESNNYRLRMYVTEEYNPQDDGGNLSFSVQINVYGRDRTAEEVSTVLLNNIPAENQYDDGIDTFITGEDPNNYIWYSGKLWRAVSVNNDAKTTKLVTQWNISAISYSSGSSSFEGSYMEDWLNDTSVDGFLGNLRDYETFIVTDAAWDATEDATALGSIERPNGATVVTDSVGLLNVYEYQSSYHGTTYSNGYLNNGLYWWTITPYSSSNVRRVLYYGFEDNNRSSLSNAVRPSIILKSNVKIVDGDGTVDNPYRLEGDNDTDLSGTLLNSRYSGEYIRFGNDENNLYRIVSHENGSGTKIVSAEPLKSSGEFIESAFDSNSSVNYSSSTTIGTFLNGDYLNSYVDSNYIDMIEDNTTWYLGTVGSGTSYKLAKYIDTNMISTTSTIANAKVGLLRIGELMTGQFERYAAKGGSSSTKLTTTYWTITPYSLSDILYLSASGYVNLTNLLGTSGVRPALNLKSNVIITGGNGTKEHPFTLALQ
;
A
#
# COMPACT_ATOMS: atom_id res chain seq x y z
N MET A 1 11.19 59.35 -74.45
CA MET A 1 11.05 58.14 -73.59
C MET A 1 11.98 58.09 -72.36
N LYS A 2 12.93 59.01 -72.13
CA LYS A 2 13.90 58.91 -71.01
C LYS A 2 13.44 59.38 -69.60
N LYS A 3 12.26 59.98 -69.44
CA LYS A 3 11.77 60.45 -68.11
C LYS A 3 10.91 59.44 -67.34
N ARG A 4 10.33 58.44 -68.01
CA ARG A 4 9.53 57.38 -67.34
C ARG A 4 10.40 56.21 -66.83
N GLU A 5 11.53 55.90 -67.47
CA GLU A 5 12.48 54.89 -66.98
C GLU A 5 13.13 55.29 -65.65
N ASN A 6 13.50 56.57 -65.47
CA ASN A 6 14.14 57.03 -64.24
C ASN A 6 13.20 57.00 -63.03
N ILE A 7 11.89 57.21 -63.21
CA ILE A 7 10.92 57.16 -62.11
C ILE A 7 10.65 55.71 -61.69
N VAL A 8 10.58 54.78 -62.66
CA VAL A 8 10.41 53.35 -62.36
C VAL A 8 11.64 52.79 -61.65
N ILE A 9 12.85 53.19 -62.05
CA ILE A 9 14.10 52.76 -61.38
C ILE A 9 14.20 53.31 -59.95
N ILE A 10 13.79 54.57 -59.71
CA ILE A 10 13.82 55.16 -58.36
C ILE A 10 12.78 54.50 -57.44
N VAL A 11 11.57 54.17 -57.94
CA VAL A 11 10.54 53.46 -57.16
C VAL A 11 10.98 52.03 -56.85
N VAL A 12 11.62 51.33 -57.79
CA VAL A 12 12.17 49.98 -57.57
C VAL A 12 13.32 49.98 -56.56
N LEU A 13 14.18 51.02 -56.56
CA LEU A 13 15.26 51.16 -55.58
C LEU A 13 14.75 51.49 -54.16
N ILE A 14 13.68 52.28 -54.04
CA ILE A 14 13.04 52.56 -52.74
C ILE A 14 12.33 51.33 -52.19
N VAL A 15 11.65 50.55 -53.03
CA VAL A 15 11.01 49.27 -52.62
C VAL A 15 12.07 48.23 -52.22
N MET A 16 13.22 48.17 -52.92
CA MET A 16 14.35 47.32 -52.50
C MET A 16 14.99 47.79 -51.19
N ALA A 17 15.11 49.09 -50.96
CA ALA A 17 15.66 49.61 -49.70
C ALA A 17 14.72 49.35 -48.51
N ILE A 18 13.39 49.43 -48.70
CA ILE A 18 12.41 49.08 -47.67
C ILE A 18 12.38 47.56 -47.43
N ALA A 19 12.59 46.73 -48.46
CA ALA A 19 12.75 45.28 -48.30
C ALA A 19 14.04 44.90 -47.54
N ILE A 20 15.15 45.62 -47.75
CA ILE A 20 16.42 45.38 -47.02
C ILE A 20 16.31 45.81 -45.55
N ILE A 21 15.55 46.87 -45.25
CA ILE A 21 15.25 47.28 -43.86
C ILE A 21 14.23 46.32 -43.21
N GLY A 22 13.32 45.73 -44.00
CA GLY A 22 12.35 44.73 -43.53
C GLY A 22 12.94 43.34 -43.22
N VAL A 23 14.04 42.94 -43.84
CA VAL A 23 14.77 41.69 -43.50
C VAL A 23 15.83 41.94 -42.39
N SER A 24 16.14 43.19 -42.08
CA SER A 24 17.11 43.55 -41.02
C SER A 24 16.49 43.82 -39.63
N TYR A 25 15.22 43.48 -39.42
CA TYR A 25 14.60 43.40 -38.07
C TYR A 25 13.95 42.06 -37.76
N ALA A 26 14.32 41.01 -38.49
CA ALA A 26 14.01 39.61 -38.13
C ALA A 26 15.24 38.73 -38.42
N ALA A 27 16.37 39.10 -37.81
CA ALA A 27 17.55 38.27 -37.72
C ALA A 27 18.27 38.54 -36.39
N PHE A 28 17.55 38.37 -35.27
CA PHE A 28 18.22 37.86 -34.08
C PHE A 28 18.33 36.36 -34.32
N ASN A 29 19.53 35.90 -34.61
CA ASN A 29 19.85 34.49 -34.73
C ASN A 29 19.50 33.81 -33.40
N TYR A 30 18.33 33.17 -33.33
CA TYR A 30 18.21 31.95 -32.55
C TYR A 30 19.08 30.90 -33.25
N SER A 31 20.36 30.88 -32.92
CA SER A 31 21.23 29.74 -33.21
C SER A 31 21.33 28.89 -31.96
N ARG A 32 20.31 28.05 -31.73
CA ARG A 32 20.50 26.82 -30.95
C ARG A 32 19.45 25.74 -31.28
N THR A 33 19.23 25.47 -32.56
CA THR A 33 18.75 24.13 -32.95
C THR A 33 19.96 23.22 -33.12
N GLY A 34 20.34 22.65 -31.97
CA GLY A 34 21.44 21.73 -31.79
C GLY A 34 21.66 21.49 -30.30
N SER A 35 20.61 21.11 -29.58
CA SER A 35 20.74 20.60 -28.21
C SER A 35 21.66 19.38 -28.30
N LYS A 36 22.87 19.47 -27.74
CA LYS A 36 23.75 18.32 -27.65
C LYS A 36 23.18 17.43 -26.54
N VAL A 37 22.41 16.43 -26.93
CA VAL A 37 21.92 15.41 -26.00
C VAL A 37 23.15 14.70 -25.42
N ASN A 38 23.33 14.81 -24.12
CA ASN A 38 24.32 14.07 -23.36
C ASN A 38 23.66 12.82 -22.80
N SER A 39 24.39 11.71 -22.78
CA SER A 39 23.90 10.46 -22.21
C SER A 39 24.90 9.81 -21.26
N ILE A 40 24.37 9.19 -20.21
CA ILE A 40 25.10 8.35 -19.26
C ILE A 40 24.48 6.96 -19.32
N THR A 41 25.28 5.92 -19.52
CA THR A 41 24.80 4.54 -19.63
C THR A 41 25.36 3.71 -18.49
N THR A 42 24.47 3.08 -17.72
CA THR A 42 24.79 2.12 -16.67
C THR A 42 24.12 0.79 -17.00
N GLY A 43 24.86 -0.13 -17.65
CA GLY A 43 24.30 -1.39 -18.12
C GLY A 43 23.24 -1.19 -19.20
N SER A 44 22.01 -1.63 -18.94
CA SER A 44 20.82 -1.53 -19.81
C SER A 44 20.02 -0.24 -19.63
N ILE A 45 20.37 0.62 -18.67
CA ILE A 45 19.75 1.94 -18.48
C ILE A 45 20.61 3.03 -19.12
N THR A 46 19.94 3.95 -19.81
CA THR A 46 20.52 5.17 -20.34
C THR A 46 19.75 6.37 -19.83
N MET A 47 20.45 7.28 -19.16
CA MET A 47 19.94 8.63 -18.87
C MET A 47 20.36 9.55 -20.01
N SER A 48 19.47 10.42 -20.47
CA SER A 48 19.80 11.47 -21.44
C SER A 48 19.24 12.83 -21.04
N TYR A 49 19.93 13.91 -21.41
CA TYR A 49 19.56 15.28 -21.07
C TYR A 49 20.12 16.29 -22.07
N THR A 50 19.52 17.47 -22.17
CA THR A 50 19.92 18.52 -23.13
C THR A 50 20.98 19.47 -22.61
N GLU A 51 21.12 19.56 -21.28
CA GLU A 51 22.05 20.46 -20.61
C GLU A 51 23.51 20.04 -20.77
N THR A 52 24.44 20.98 -20.59
CA THR A 52 25.88 20.71 -20.76
C THR A 52 26.49 19.75 -19.72
N SER A 53 25.79 19.54 -18.60
CA SER A 53 26.18 18.63 -17.51
C SER A 53 24.94 18.06 -16.84
N ASN A 54 25.07 16.95 -16.13
CA ASN A 54 24.01 16.38 -15.29
C ASN A 54 23.90 17.07 -13.91
N THR A 55 24.33 18.33 -13.80
CA THR A 55 24.34 19.11 -12.57
C THR A 55 23.34 20.25 -12.68
N ILE A 56 22.47 20.39 -11.69
CA ILE A 56 21.65 21.59 -11.47
C ILE A 56 22.28 22.40 -10.34
N SER A 57 22.31 23.72 -10.49
CA SER A 57 22.96 24.62 -9.54
C SER A 57 22.10 25.84 -9.24
N LEU A 58 21.99 26.18 -7.96
CA LEU A 58 21.44 27.43 -7.47
C LEU A 58 22.57 28.37 -7.09
N THR A 59 22.45 29.64 -7.45
CA THR A 59 23.38 30.70 -7.02
C THR A 59 22.57 31.92 -6.62
N GLY A 60 22.74 32.40 -5.39
CA GLY A 60 22.01 33.57 -4.88
C GLY A 60 20.49 33.40 -4.86
N ALA A 61 20.01 32.16 -4.69
CA ALA A 61 18.59 31.84 -4.69
C ALA A 61 17.91 32.36 -3.41
N LEU A 62 16.73 32.96 -3.57
CA LEU A 62 15.94 33.48 -2.45
C LEU A 62 15.03 32.39 -1.84
N PRO A 63 14.73 32.48 -0.53
CA PRO A 63 13.75 31.61 0.13
C PRO A 63 12.43 31.55 -0.64
N THR A 64 11.90 30.35 -0.84
CA THR A 64 10.77 30.09 -1.73
C THR A 64 9.79 29.11 -1.10
N THR A 65 8.50 29.44 -1.16
CA THR A 65 7.41 28.53 -0.72
C THR A 65 7.29 27.34 -1.66
N ASP A 66 6.84 26.19 -1.15
CA ASP A 66 6.62 24.99 -1.99
C ASP A 66 5.66 25.25 -3.15
N LYS A 67 4.58 26.00 -2.89
CA LYS A 67 3.59 26.38 -3.92
C LYS A 67 4.25 27.10 -5.10
N THR A 68 5.27 27.92 -4.86
CA THR A 68 6.02 28.61 -5.90
C THR A 68 7.11 27.73 -6.49
N GLY A 69 7.86 27.01 -5.66
CA GLY A 69 8.99 26.16 -6.08
C GLY A 69 8.57 25.03 -7.02
N MET A 70 7.44 24.37 -6.74
CA MET A 70 6.93 23.22 -7.51
C MET A 70 6.50 23.57 -8.95
N VAL A 71 6.29 24.85 -9.26
CA VAL A 71 5.81 25.30 -10.59
C VAL A 71 6.85 26.12 -11.36
N ARG A 72 8.10 26.19 -10.87
CA ARG A 72 9.18 26.91 -11.55
C ARG A 72 9.55 26.27 -12.88
N LEU A 73 9.80 27.11 -13.88
CA LEU A 73 10.13 26.75 -15.26
C LEU A 73 11.18 27.69 -15.87
N ASN A 74 11.88 28.50 -15.06
CA ASN A 74 12.98 29.32 -15.58
C ASN A 74 14.25 28.48 -15.71
N GLU A 75 15.08 28.79 -16.70
CA GLU A 75 16.37 28.14 -16.92
C GLU A 75 17.22 28.16 -15.64
N GLY A 76 17.73 26.99 -15.22
CA GLY A 76 18.52 26.81 -13.99
C GLY A 76 17.71 26.53 -12.72
N GLU A 77 16.38 26.66 -12.74
CA GLU A 77 15.50 26.32 -11.60
C GLU A 77 14.90 24.90 -11.69
N TYR A 78 15.00 24.28 -12.86
CA TYR A 78 14.58 22.92 -13.14
C TYR A 78 15.59 22.20 -14.03
N PHE A 79 15.55 20.87 -14.00
CA PHE A 79 16.42 19.99 -14.77
C PHE A 79 15.57 18.88 -15.39
N ASP A 80 15.43 18.92 -16.72
CA ASP A 80 14.73 17.90 -17.49
C ASP A 80 15.70 16.83 -17.96
N PHE A 81 15.32 15.57 -17.77
CA PHE A 81 16.09 14.42 -18.21
C PHE A 81 15.16 13.26 -18.55
N THR A 82 15.66 12.37 -19.39
CA THR A 82 14.96 11.16 -19.81
C THR A 82 15.72 9.96 -19.26
N VAL A 83 14.98 9.00 -18.69
CA VAL A 83 15.51 7.68 -18.35
C VAL A 83 14.90 6.68 -19.31
N SER A 84 15.75 5.95 -20.01
CA SER A 84 15.34 4.92 -20.97
C SER A 84 16.01 3.59 -20.63
N SER A 85 15.29 2.51 -20.86
CA SER A 85 15.82 1.14 -20.79
C SER A 85 15.97 0.56 -22.20
N ALA A 86 17.00 -0.28 -22.37
CA ALA A 86 17.12 -1.19 -23.50
C ALA A 86 17.10 -2.62 -22.96
N VAL A 87 15.92 -3.23 -22.93
CA VAL A 87 15.69 -4.58 -22.38
C VAL A 87 15.62 -5.60 -23.52
N THR A 88 16.41 -6.67 -23.43
CA THR A 88 16.32 -7.83 -24.32
C THR A 88 16.01 -9.09 -23.50
N GLY A 89 14.85 -9.71 -23.74
CA GLY A 89 14.35 -10.86 -22.96
C GLY A 89 13.44 -10.44 -21.79
N ASP A 90 13.08 -11.40 -20.94
CA ASP A 90 12.22 -11.19 -19.77
C ASP A 90 13.04 -10.72 -18.56
N VAL A 91 13.64 -9.53 -18.69
CA VAL A 91 14.51 -8.95 -17.66
C VAL A 91 13.82 -7.74 -17.05
N ASN A 92 13.71 -7.71 -15.72
CA ASN A 92 13.26 -6.53 -14.98
C ASN A 92 14.47 -5.74 -14.46
N ILE A 93 14.55 -4.46 -14.80
CA ILE A 93 15.61 -3.57 -14.34
C ILE A 93 15.05 -2.62 -13.30
N ASN A 94 15.49 -2.80 -12.06
CA ASN A 94 15.23 -1.81 -11.03
C ASN A 94 16.16 -0.62 -11.23
N TYR A 95 15.63 0.58 -11.19
CA TYR A 95 16.39 1.81 -11.32
C TYR A 95 16.06 2.82 -10.24
N GLU A 96 17.02 3.70 -9.98
CA GLU A 96 16.89 4.76 -8.99
C GLU A 96 17.46 6.06 -9.53
N ILE A 97 16.67 7.12 -9.42
CA ILE A 97 17.08 8.50 -9.64
C ILE A 97 17.57 9.03 -8.30
N SER A 98 18.76 9.62 -8.29
CA SER A 98 19.41 10.09 -7.07
C SER A 98 20.11 11.44 -7.28
N ALA A 99 20.33 12.15 -6.18
CA ALA A 99 21.04 13.42 -6.17
C ALA A 99 22.25 13.38 -5.23
N LYS A 100 23.42 13.73 -5.76
CA LYS A 100 24.66 13.91 -4.99
C LYS A 100 25.04 15.39 -4.94
N ASP A 101 25.26 15.91 -3.75
CA ASP A 101 25.85 17.23 -3.56
C ASP A 101 27.29 17.24 -4.10
N VAL A 102 27.51 18.11 -5.08
CA VAL A 102 28.80 18.34 -5.74
C VAL A 102 29.24 19.80 -5.62
N THR A 103 28.70 20.53 -4.65
CA THR A 103 29.01 21.95 -4.45
C THR A 103 30.49 22.13 -4.13
N THR A 104 31.24 22.74 -5.06
CA THR A 104 32.67 23.02 -4.88
C THR A 104 32.97 24.40 -4.31
N SER A 105 31.94 25.24 -4.13
CA SER A 105 32.08 26.58 -3.59
C SER A 105 32.31 26.54 -2.08
N ASP A 106 33.30 27.29 -1.58
CA ASP A 106 33.50 27.52 -0.13
C ASP A 106 32.34 28.34 0.49
N ARG A 107 31.46 28.87 -0.36
CA ARG A 107 30.24 29.60 -0.02
C ARG A 107 29.04 28.73 -0.36
N LYS A 108 28.85 27.67 0.42
CA LYS A 108 27.83 26.63 0.22
C LYS A 108 26.58 26.87 1.09
N ILE A 109 25.39 26.74 0.50
CA ILE A 109 24.15 26.62 1.28
C ILE A 109 24.12 25.23 1.91
N ASP A 110 23.79 25.13 3.20
CA ASP A 110 23.60 23.82 3.83
C ASP A 110 22.44 23.08 3.15
N GLY A 111 22.65 21.81 2.78
CA GLY A 111 21.67 20.99 2.07
C GLY A 111 20.33 20.88 2.80
N SER A 112 20.32 20.97 4.13
CA SER A 112 19.10 21.04 4.94
C SER A 112 18.17 22.22 4.59
N ASN A 113 18.68 23.24 3.88
CA ASN A 113 17.90 24.39 3.41
C ASN A 113 17.51 24.29 1.92
N ILE A 114 17.85 23.19 1.26
CA ILE A 114 17.59 22.98 -0.17
C ILE A 114 16.49 21.96 -0.32
N LYS A 115 15.41 22.33 -1.02
CA LYS A 115 14.35 21.41 -1.38
C LYS A 115 14.49 20.90 -2.80
N LEU A 116 14.16 19.62 -2.97
CA LEU A 116 14.09 18.91 -4.23
C LEU A 116 12.66 18.40 -4.45
N TYR A 117 12.21 18.46 -5.70
CA TYR A 117 10.87 18.06 -6.11
C TYR A 117 10.93 17.41 -7.49
N LEU A 118 10.49 16.16 -7.60
CA LEU A 118 10.58 15.38 -8.83
C LEU A 118 9.18 15.05 -9.38
N THR A 119 9.01 15.30 -10.68
CA THR A 119 7.82 14.91 -11.44
C THR A 119 8.18 14.07 -12.66
N ARG A 120 7.23 13.25 -13.11
CA ARG A 120 7.23 12.61 -14.43
C ARG A 120 6.36 13.41 -15.39
N LEU A 121 6.86 13.67 -16.59
CA LEU A 121 6.12 14.36 -17.64
C LEU A 121 5.25 13.34 -18.40
N THR A 122 3.95 13.59 -18.49
CA THR A 122 2.96 12.78 -19.20
C THR A 122 2.21 13.62 -20.24
N ASP A 123 1.40 12.98 -21.08
CA ASP A 123 0.58 13.70 -22.08
C ASP A 123 -0.47 14.62 -21.41
N ASP A 124 -0.91 14.28 -20.19
CA ASP A 124 -1.90 15.02 -19.42
C ASP A 124 -1.30 16.05 -18.44
N GLY A 125 0.03 16.18 -18.39
CA GLY A 125 0.73 17.17 -17.56
C GLY A 125 1.94 16.62 -16.82
N GLU A 126 2.04 16.91 -15.52
CA GLU A 126 3.11 16.41 -14.65
C GLU A 126 2.52 15.55 -13.53
N GLU A 127 3.01 14.32 -13.41
CA GLU A 127 2.71 13.42 -12.30
C GLU A 127 3.75 13.62 -11.19
N GLN A 128 3.29 13.87 -9.97
CA GLN A 128 4.14 14.00 -8.80
C GLN A 128 4.70 12.63 -8.41
N LEU A 129 6.04 12.51 -8.38
CA LEU A 129 6.72 11.29 -7.92
C LEU A 129 7.32 11.44 -6.52
N MET A 130 7.66 12.67 -6.14
CA MET A 130 8.27 12.99 -4.86
C MET A 130 7.65 14.29 -4.35
N THR A 131 7.22 14.35 -3.10
CA THR A 131 6.82 15.63 -2.46
C THR A 131 8.07 16.48 -2.18
N PRO A 132 7.94 17.81 -2.04
CA PRO A 132 9.10 18.64 -1.72
C PRO A 132 9.80 18.25 -0.42
N GLU A 133 11.03 17.75 -0.54
CA GLU A 133 11.84 17.28 0.60
C GLU A 133 13.17 18.01 0.65
N THR A 134 13.69 18.23 1.86
CA THR A 134 15.02 18.82 2.08
C THR A 134 16.12 17.83 1.75
N TYR A 135 17.21 18.29 1.13
CA TYR A 135 18.32 17.43 0.74
C TYR A 135 18.94 16.67 1.93
N ASN A 136 19.00 15.35 1.80
CA ASN A 136 19.57 14.42 2.77
C ASN A 136 20.29 13.27 2.04
N GLU A 137 21.40 12.77 2.59
CA GLU A 137 22.11 11.63 2.02
C GLU A 137 21.80 10.34 2.79
N GLU A 138 21.49 9.27 2.05
CA GLU A 138 21.31 7.94 2.63
C GLU A 138 22.65 7.34 3.07
N THR A 139 22.71 6.82 4.30
CA THR A 139 23.96 6.26 4.86
C THR A 139 24.31 4.88 4.30
N SER A 140 23.35 4.19 3.68
CA SER A 140 23.51 2.87 3.07
C SER A 140 23.34 2.94 1.55
N ALA A 141 23.99 1.99 0.86
CA ALA A 141 23.81 1.77 -0.56
C ALA A 141 22.47 1.06 -0.82
N ASN A 142 21.84 1.34 -1.96
CA ASN A 142 20.71 0.57 -2.45
C ASN A 142 21.21 -0.55 -3.38
N ASN A 143 21.28 -1.76 -2.83
CA ASN A 143 21.73 -2.92 -3.60
C ASN A 143 20.75 -3.33 -4.71
N PHE A 144 19.48 -2.93 -4.66
CA PHE A 144 18.46 -3.28 -5.66
C PHE A 144 18.62 -2.52 -6.97
N THR A 145 19.05 -1.26 -6.88
CA THR A 145 19.14 -0.34 -8.02
C THR A 145 20.59 -0.09 -8.41
N GLY A 146 21.51 -0.33 -7.46
CA GLY A 146 22.94 -0.07 -7.58
C GLY A 146 23.37 1.31 -7.06
N ARG A 147 22.48 2.11 -6.44
CA ARG A 147 22.85 3.41 -5.87
C ARG A 147 23.86 3.22 -4.72
N PRO A 148 25.01 3.92 -4.72
CA PRO A 148 25.96 3.89 -3.62
C PRO A 148 25.47 4.69 -2.40
N ALA A 149 26.06 4.43 -1.23
CA ALA A 149 25.83 5.24 -0.03
C ALA A 149 26.31 6.70 -0.23
N GLY A 150 25.73 7.63 0.53
CA GLY A 150 26.06 9.06 0.46
C GLY A 150 25.37 9.80 -0.68
N GLU A 151 24.18 9.36 -1.12
CA GLU A 151 23.36 10.03 -2.13
C GLU A 151 21.91 10.12 -1.64
N MET A 152 21.18 11.15 -2.04
CA MET A 152 19.74 11.26 -1.80
C MET A 152 18.98 10.39 -2.80
N SER A 153 18.04 9.56 -2.33
CA SER A 153 17.09 8.90 -3.22
C SER A 153 15.99 9.88 -3.63
N LEU A 154 15.73 10.02 -4.93
CA LEU A 154 14.65 10.88 -5.43
C LEU A 154 13.46 10.06 -5.91
N TYR A 155 13.71 8.90 -6.52
CA TYR A 155 12.68 8.01 -7.03
C TYR A 155 13.25 6.64 -7.37
N THR A 156 12.55 5.59 -6.97
CA THR A 156 12.84 4.20 -7.32
C THR A 156 11.69 3.62 -8.16
N SER A 157 12.02 2.85 -9.18
CA SER A 157 11.04 2.17 -10.02
C SER A 157 11.70 1.01 -10.77
N SER A 158 10.95 0.32 -11.61
CA SER A 158 11.40 -0.82 -12.40
C SER A 158 10.94 -0.67 -13.85
N MET A 159 11.71 -1.24 -14.78
CA MET A 159 11.37 -1.31 -16.21
C MET A 159 11.55 -2.75 -16.68
N ASN A 160 10.47 -3.36 -17.15
CA ASN A 160 10.43 -4.74 -17.65
C ASN A 160 10.35 -4.83 -19.19
N SER A 161 10.31 -3.68 -19.85
CA SER A 161 10.32 -3.55 -21.31
C SER A 161 11.19 -2.36 -21.71
N SER A 162 11.50 -2.25 -23.00
CA SER A 162 12.21 -1.07 -23.50
C SER A 162 11.26 0.11 -23.52
N GLU A 163 11.42 1.02 -22.56
CA GLU A 163 10.59 2.21 -22.40
C GLU A 163 11.43 3.46 -22.15
N SER A 164 10.78 4.62 -22.18
CA SER A 164 11.45 5.91 -22.00
C SER A 164 10.53 6.85 -21.24
N ASN A 165 10.98 7.30 -20.07
CA ASN A 165 10.25 8.17 -19.18
C ASN A 165 10.97 9.53 -19.08
N ASN A 166 10.21 10.62 -19.15
CA ASN A 166 10.73 11.98 -19.02
C ASN A 166 10.45 12.52 -17.62
N TYR A 167 11.47 13.11 -17.00
CA TYR A 167 11.42 13.62 -15.64
C TYR A 167 11.81 15.09 -15.61
N ARG A 168 11.26 15.79 -14.61
CA ARG A 168 11.63 17.16 -14.28
C ARG A 168 11.92 17.26 -12.79
N LEU A 169 13.17 17.57 -12.48
CA LEU A 169 13.59 17.89 -11.13
C LEU A 169 13.56 19.41 -10.93
N ARG A 170 13.01 19.88 -9.80
CA ARG A 170 13.08 21.28 -9.37
C ARG A 170 13.86 21.38 -8.08
N MET A 171 14.68 22.42 -8.00
CA MET A 171 15.52 22.70 -6.82
C MET A 171 15.31 24.15 -6.38
N TYR A 172 15.06 24.37 -5.08
CA TYR A 172 14.87 25.72 -4.54
C TYR A 172 15.24 25.80 -3.06
N VAL A 173 15.46 27.01 -2.57
CA VAL A 173 15.78 27.26 -1.16
C VAL A 173 14.48 27.33 -0.35
N THR A 174 14.41 26.64 0.79
CA THR A 174 13.24 26.63 1.68
C THR A 174 12.89 28.04 2.18
N GLU A 175 11.60 28.30 2.43
CA GLU A 175 11.14 29.58 2.98
C GLU A 175 11.64 29.86 4.40
N GLU A 176 12.06 28.82 5.12
CA GLU A 176 12.63 28.91 6.47
C GLU A 176 14.06 29.45 6.47
N TYR A 177 14.73 29.45 5.31
CA TYR A 177 16.09 29.93 5.17
C TYR A 177 16.17 31.45 5.38
N ASN A 178 17.07 31.90 6.25
CA ASN A 178 17.31 33.31 6.49
C ASN A 178 18.58 33.79 5.77
N PRO A 179 18.48 34.52 4.65
CA PRO A 179 19.64 34.97 3.87
C PRO A 179 20.34 36.19 4.47
N GLN A 180 19.89 36.76 5.60
CA GLN A 180 20.39 38.06 6.09
C GLN A 180 21.91 38.07 6.44
N ASP A 181 22.51 36.92 6.69
CA ASP A 181 23.93 36.79 7.05
C ASP A 181 24.82 36.24 5.91
N ASP A 182 24.25 35.96 4.72
CA ASP A 182 24.93 35.18 3.67
C ASP A 182 25.58 36.01 2.54
N GLY A 183 25.34 37.33 2.50
CA GLY A 183 25.88 38.24 1.50
C GLY A 183 25.47 37.97 0.04
N GLY A 184 24.43 37.17 -0.20
CA GLY A 184 23.77 36.94 -1.50
C GLY A 184 24.52 36.04 -2.49
N ASN A 185 25.63 35.42 -2.07
CA ASN A 185 26.55 34.69 -2.97
C ASN A 185 26.78 33.22 -2.56
N LEU A 186 25.86 32.61 -1.80
CA LEU A 186 25.92 31.17 -1.55
C LEU A 186 25.37 30.39 -2.75
N SER A 187 25.90 29.19 -2.95
CA SER A 187 25.49 28.29 -4.01
C SER A 187 25.24 26.88 -3.49
N PHE A 188 24.43 26.12 -4.21
CA PHE A 188 24.28 24.68 -4.00
C PHE A 188 24.11 23.98 -5.35
N SER A 189 24.80 22.86 -5.52
CA SER A 189 24.82 22.11 -6.76
C SER A 189 24.63 20.63 -6.48
N VAL A 190 23.67 20.01 -7.17
CA VAL A 190 23.49 18.55 -7.13
C VAL A 190 23.73 17.95 -8.50
N GLN A 191 24.43 16.82 -8.51
CA GLN A 191 24.58 15.94 -9.66
C GLN A 191 23.47 14.89 -9.63
N ILE A 192 22.78 14.73 -10.76
CA ILE A 192 21.71 13.75 -10.92
C ILE A 192 22.29 12.48 -11.51
N ASN A 193 22.09 11.37 -10.79
CA ASN A 193 22.54 10.05 -11.18
C ASN A 193 21.34 9.14 -11.40
N VAL A 194 21.50 8.21 -12.31
CA VAL A 194 20.55 7.12 -12.54
C VAL A 194 21.30 5.82 -12.44
N TYR A 195 20.89 4.98 -11.50
CA TYR A 195 21.43 3.65 -11.31
C TYR A 195 20.42 2.63 -11.82
N GLY A 196 20.90 1.55 -12.41
CA GLY A 196 20.06 0.45 -12.88
C GLY A 196 20.75 -0.88 -12.61
N ARG A 197 20.00 -1.84 -12.05
CA ARG A 197 20.48 -3.21 -11.84
C ARG A 197 19.44 -4.19 -12.37
N ASP A 198 19.90 -5.04 -13.28
CA ASP A 198 19.15 -6.21 -13.72
C ASP A 198 18.93 -7.13 -12.52
N ARG A 199 17.67 -7.47 -12.24
CA ARG A 199 17.33 -8.48 -11.27
C ARG A 199 16.96 -9.75 -12.00
N THR A 200 17.90 -10.68 -12.06
CA THR A 200 17.55 -12.09 -12.24
C THR A 200 16.65 -12.49 -11.09
N ALA A 201 15.49 -13.11 -11.38
CA ALA A 201 14.58 -13.59 -10.36
C ALA A 201 15.33 -14.51 -9.37
N GLU A 202 15.34 -14.13 -8.09
CA GLU A 202 16.03 -14.82 -7.00
C GLU A 202 15.04 -15.34 -5.97
N GLU A 203 15.35 -16.46 -5.31
CA GLU A 203 14.50 -17.03 -4.28
C GLU A 203 14.26 -16.03 -3.13
N VAL A 204 13.03 -16.00 -2.61
CA VAL A 204 12.63 -15.10 -1.52
C VAL A 204 13.58 -15.20 -0.32
N SER A 205 13.97 -16.42 0.05
CA SER A 205 14.87 -16.67 1.18
C SER A 205 16.26 -16.05 0.97
N THR A 206 16.84 -16.19 -0.22
CA THR A 206 18.13 -15.59 -0.59
C THR A 206 18.08 -14.07 -0.49
N VAL A 207 17.05 -13.47 -1.07
CA VAL A 207 16.88 -12.01 -1.08
C VAL A 207 16.75 -11.46 0.33
N LEU A 208 15.91 -12.07 1.17
CA LEU A 208 15.67 -11.59 2.53
C LEU A 208 16.95 -11.64 3.37
N LEU A 209 17.66 -12.78 3.36
CA LEU A 209 18.88 -12.95 4.15
C LEU A 209 20.03 -12.05 3.71
N ASN A 210 20.08 -11.67 2.42
CA ASN A 210 21.11 -10.77 1.90
C ASN A 210 20.82 -9.29 2.16
N ASN A 211 19.55 -8.88 2.14
CA ASN A 211 19.17 -7.47 2.17
C ASN A 211 18.79 -6.98 3.58
N ILE A 212 18.38 -7.87 4.46
CA ILE A 212 18.13 -7.52 5.86
C ILE A 212 19.47 -7.48 6.58
N PRO A 213 19.82 -6.39 7.29
CA PRO A 213 21.08 -6.30 8.02
C PRO A 213 21.25 -7.44 9.03
N ALA A 214 22.48 -7.91 9.24
CA ALA A 214 22.75 -9.05 10.12
C ALA A 214 22.34 -8.79 11.58
N GLU A 215 22.36 -7.53 12.02
CA GLU A 215 21.87 -7.09 13.34
C GLU A 215 20.34 -7.23 13.51
N ASN A 216 19.59 -7.30 12.40
CA ASN A 216 18.16 -7.52 12.34
C ASN A 216 17.82 -8.98 11.96
N GLN A 217 18.75 -9.90 12.25
CA GLN A 217 18.56 -11.33 12.06
C GLN A 217 18.89 -12.08 13.37
N TYR A 218 18.10 -13.09 13.69
CA TYR A 218 18.34 -14.00 14.81
C TYR A 218 18.19 -15.45 14.33
N ASP A 219 19.30 -16.18 14.30
CA ASP A 219 19.32 -17.60 13.92
C ASP A 219 19.34 -18.48 15.17
N ASP A 220 18.32 -19.34 15.31
CA ASP A 220 18.22 -20.30 16.40
C ASP A 220 18.68 -21.72 16.02
N GLY A 221 19.29 -21.86 14.85
CA GLY A 221 19.80 -23.10 14.29
C GLY A 221 18.81 -23.81 13.36
N ILE A 222 17.51 -23.57 13.48
CA ILE A 222 16.48 -24.14 12.60
C ILE A 222 15.95 -23.08 11.65
N ASP A 223 15.61 -21.91 12.17
CA ASP A 223 15.12 -20.79 11.38
C ASP A 223 15.95 -19.53 11.67
N THR A 224 16.21 -18.77 10.62
CA THR A 224 16.70 -17.40 10.76
C THR A 224 15.49 -16.46 10.80
N PHE A 225 15.22 -15.88 11.97
CA PHE A 225 14.17 -14.89 12.19
C PHE A 225 14.62 -13.51 11.72
N ILE A 226 13.67 -12.78 11.14
CA ILE A 226 13.79 -11.36 10.88
C ILE A 226 13.38 -10.63 12.15
N THR A 227 14.17 -9.63 12.56
CA THR A 227 14.02 -8.93 13.85
C THR A 227 14.14 -7.41 13.70
N GLY A 228 14.03 -6.68 14.82
CA GLY A 228 14.24 -5.23 14.86
C GLY A 228 12.96 -4.41 14.73
N GLU A 229 13.12 -3.12 14.50
CA GLU A 229 11.98 -2.18 14.54
C GLU A 229 11.26 -1.99 13.21
N ASP A 230 12.02 -1.89 12.13
CA ASP A 230 11.46 -1.65 10.79
C ASP A 230 12.38 -2.24 9.70
N PRO A 231 12.50 -3.57 9.62
CA PRO A 231 13.18 -4.20 8.51
C PRO A 231 12.36 -4.03 7.23
N ASN A 232 13.04 -3.81 6.10
CA ASN A 232 12.45 -3.79 4.76
C ASN A 232 12.11 -5.22 4.29
N ASN A 233 11.10 -5.80 4.91
CA ASN A 233 10.66 -7.19 4.75
C ASN A 233 9.19 -7.33 4.31
N TYR A 234 8.66 -6.30 3.64
CA TYR A 234 7.30 -6.31 3.11
C TYR A 234 7.23 -7.09 1.80
N ILE A 235 6.22 -7.94 1.66
CA ILE A 235 5.94 -8.72 0.45
C ILE A 235 4.49 -8.49 0.04
N TRP A 236 4.26 -8.13 -1.21
CA TRP A 236 2.90 -8.10 -1.77
C TRP A 236 2.58 -9.46 -2.37
N TYR A 237 1.53 -10.09 -1.85
CA TYR A 237 1.04 -11.36 -2.38
C TYR A 237 -0.49 -11.44 -2.30
N SER A 238 -1.11 -11.75 -3.43
CA SER A 238 -2.55 -12.01 -3.57
C SER A 238 -3.42 -10.89 -2.99
N GLY A 239 -3.11 -9.64 -3.38
CA GLY A 239 -3.86 -8.45 -2.98
C GLY A 239 -3.66 -8.02 -1.52
N LYS A 240 -2.68 -8.60 -0.82
CA LYS A 240 -2.43 -8.34 0.59
C LYS A 240 -0.96 -8.03 0.80
N LEU A 241 -0.70 -7.14 1.75
CA LEU A 241 0.64 -6.86 2.24
C LEU A 241 1.00 -7.83 3.37
N TRP A 242 2.17 -8.45 3.27
CA TRP A 242 2.70 -9.43 4.20
C TRP A 242 4.04 -8.95 4.77
N ARG A 243 4.40 -9.49 5.94
CA ARG A 243 5.72 -9.36 6.55
C ARG A 243 6.38 -10.72 6.58
N ALA A 244 7.63 -10.79 6.12
CA ALA A 244 8.43 -11.98 6.32
C ALA A 244 8.86 -12.11 7.79
N VAL A 245 8.67 -13.31 8.36
CA VAL A 245 8.91 -13.60 9.78
C VAL A 245 10.21 -14.36 9.96
N SER A 246 10.41 -15.41 9.16
CA SER A 246 11.62 -16.23 9.22
C SER A 246 11.87 -16.97 7.91
N VAL A 247 13.13 -17.39 7.73
CA VAL A 247 13.56 -18.29 6.68
C VAL A 247 14.03 -19.59 7.33
N ASN A 248 13.51 -20.73 6.86
CA ASN A 248 13.97 -22.02 7.34
C ASN A 248 15.36 -22.34 6.77
N ASN A 249 16.31 -22.69 7.64
CA ASN A 249 17.71 -22.85 7.27
C ASN A 249 17.94 -24.02 6.32
N ASP A 250 17.18 -25.10 6.44
CA ASP A 250 17.34 -26.31 5.63
C ASP A 250 16.43 -26.30 4.39
N ALA A 251 15.13 -26.11 4.61
CA ALA A 251 14.11 -26.16 3.56
C ALA A 251 14.12 -24.93 2.65
N LYS A 252 14.73 -23.81 3.09
CA LYS A 252 14.77 -22.52 2.39
C LYS A 252 13.39 -21.92 2.11
N THR A 253 12.37 -22.37 2.83
CA THR A 253 11.02 -21.79 2.83
C THR A 253 10.99 -20.51 3.65
N THR A 254 10.01 -19.64 3.39
CA THR A 254 9.87 -18.36 4.09
C THR A 254 8.50 -18.26 4.75
N LYS A 255 8.45 -18.07 6.07
CA LYS A 255 7.21 -17.85 6.80
C LYS A 255 6.80 -16.38 6.71
N LEU A 256 5.54 -16.13 6.35
CA LEU A 256 4.95 -14.80 6.26
C LEU A 256 3.76 -14.67 7.20
N VAL A 257 3.48 -13.44 7.63
CA VAL A 257 2.24 -13.05 8.31
C VAL A 257 1.67 -11.82 7.62
N THR A 258 0.35 -11.75 7.50
CA THR A 258 -0.31 -10.53 6.97
C THR A 258 0.09 -9.30 7.79
N GLN A 259 0.36 -8.16 7.15
CA GLN A 259 0.70 -6.92 7.87
C GLN A 259 -0.44 -6.51 8.80
N TRP A 260 -1.67 -6.62 8.30
CA TRP A 260 -2.88 -6.23 8.99
C TRP A 260 -3.79 -7.41 9.29
N ASN A 261 -4.65 -7.23 10.29
CA ASN A 261 -5.65 -8.22 10.61
C ASN A 261 -6.71 -8.24 9.51
N ILE A 262 -7.06 -9.42 9.01
CA ILE A 262 -7.94 -9.56 7.85
C ILE A 262 -9.42 -9.55 8.24
N SER A 263 -9.73 -10.16 9.38
CA SER A 263 -11.06 -10.25 9.96
C SER A 263 -10.99 -10.38 11.49
N ALA A 264 -12.11 -10.65 12.15
CA ALA A 264 -12.15 -10.94 13.58
C ALA A 264 -13.26 -11.92 13.90
N ILE A 265 -12.94 -12.97 14.67
CA ILE A 265 -13.85 -14.08 15.01
C ILE A 265 -13.50 -14.64 16.40
N SER A 266 -14.43 -15.41 16.97
CA SER A 266 -14.13 -16.29 18.10
C SER A 266 -13.14 -17.37 17.65
N TYR A 267 -12.21 -17.75 18.53
CA TYR A 267 -11.23 -18.78 18.20
C TYR A 267 -11.90 -20.16 18.11
N SER A 268 -12.77 -20.46 19.08
CA SER A 268 -13.56 -21.69 19.12
C SER A 268 -14.76 -21.57 20.08
N SER A 269 -15.48 -22.68 20.32
CA SER A 269 -16.51 -22.80 21.37
C SER A 269 -15.94 -23.17 22.76
N GLY A 270 -14.92 -22.44 23.22
CA GLY A 270 -14.36 -22.60 24.57
C GLY A 270 -13.21 -23.63 24.70
N SER A 271 -12.72 -24.19 23.59
CA SER A 271 -11.48 -24.97 23.50
C SER A 271 -10.30 -24.10 23.06
N SER A 272 -9.07 -24.37 23.46
CA SER A 272 -7.88 -23.66 22.95
C SER A 272 -7.18 -24.37 21.78
N SER A 273 -7.58 -25.61 21.44
CA SER A 273 -7.00 -26.35 20.33
C SER A 273 -7.19 -25.60 19.01
N PHE A 274 -6.14 -25.55 18.19
CA PHE A 274 -6.24 -25.03 16.82
C PHE A 274 -7.02 -25.98 15.91
N GLU A 275 -6.73 -27.29 15.97
CA GLU A 275 -7.46 -28.35 15.27
C GLU A 275 -8.94 -28.44 15.73
N GLY A 276 -9.87 -28.55 14.78
CA GLY A 276 -11.32 -28.39 14.99
C GLY A 276 -11.74 -26.94 15.24
N SER A 277 -10.85 -26.00 14.93
CA SER A 277 -10.94 -24.56 15.04
C SER A 277 -12.15 -23.87 14.41
N TYR A 278 -12.71 -22.80 14.99
CA TYR A 278 -13.31 -21.79 14.11
C TYR A 278 -12.22 -20.99 13.39
N MET A 279 -11.04 -20.86 14.02
CA MET A 279 -9.87 -20.20 13.45
C MET A 279 -9.28 -21.00 12.28
N GLU A 280 -9.05 -22.30 12.47
CA GLU A 280 -8.60 -23.21 11.42
C GLU A 280 -9.58 -23.22 10.24
N ASP A 281 -10.89 -23.40 10.54
CA ASP A 281 -11.97 -23.34 9.55
C ASP A 281 -11.90 -22.06 8.70
N TRP A 282 -11.72 -20.90 9.34
CA TRP A 282 -11.70 -19.61 8.65
C TRP A 282 -10.46 -19.43 7.78
N LEU A 283 -9.29 -19.83 8.29
CA LEU A 283 -8.00 -19.69 7.61
C LEU A 283 -7.91 -20.60 6.38
N ASN A 284 -8.46 -21.81 6.46
CA ASN A 284 -8.38 -22.81 5.40
C ASN A 284 -9.67 -22.94 4.57
N ASP A 285 -10.60 -21.97 4.68
CA ASP A 285 -11.83 -21.93 3.88
C ASP A 285 -11.52 -21.68 2.39
N THR A 286 -11.86 -22.64 1.53
CA THR A 286 -11.67 -22.58 0.07
C THR A 286 -12.92 -22.13 -0.69
N SER A 287 -13.99 -21.72 -0.01
CA SER A 287 -15.17 -21.17 -0.66
C SER A 287 -14.87 -19.82 -1.34
N VAL A 288 -15.80 -19.33 -2.15
CA VAL A 288 -15.65 -18.08 -2.92
C VAL A 288 -15.39 -16.84 -2.05
N ASP A 289 -15.80 -16.86 -0.79
CA ASP A 289 -15.55 -15.85 0.24
C ASP A 289 -14.63 -16.33 1.37
N GLY A 290 -14.09 -17.54 1.26
CA GLY A 290 -13.12 -18.10 2.20
C GLY A 290 -11.72 -17.52 2.01
N PHE A 291 -10.91 -17.50 3.08
CA PHE A 291 -9.58 -16.88 3.02
C PHE A 291 -8.63 -17.58 2.05
N LEU A 292 -8.45 -18.89 2.19
CA LEU A 292 -7.55 -19.67 1.34
C LEU A 292 -8.02 -19.68 -0.13
N GLY A 293 -9.33 -19.78 -0.35
CA GLY A 293 -9.93 -19.70 -1.69
C GLY A 293 -9.72 -18.36 -2.38
N ASN A 294 -9.43 -17.30 -1.62
CA ASN A 294 -9.12 -15.96 -2.13
C ASN A 294 -7.61 -15.65 -2.13
N LEU A 295 -6.75 -16.67 -1.99
CA LEU A 295 -5.32 -16.58 -2.28
C LEU A 295 -5.05 -17.03 -3.72
N ARG A 296 -4.37 -16.18 -4.50
CA ARG A 296 -3.99 -16.43 -5.89
C ARG A 296 -3.12 -17.68 -5.99
N ASP A 297 -3.57 -18.65 -6.77
CA ASP A 297 -2.82 -19.86 -7.14
C ASP A 297 -2.04 -20.45 -5.97
N TYR A 298 -2.66 -20.51 -4.78
CA TYR A 298 -1.96 -20.72 -3.52
C TYR A 298 -1.11 -22.00 -3.53
N GLU A 299 -1.58 -23.06 -4.19
CA GLU A 299 -0.85 -24.32 -4.35
C GLU A 299 0.52 -24.16 -5.04
N THR A 300 0.74 -23.08 -5.79
CA THR A 300 2.02 -22.78 -6.44
C THR A 300 2.96 -21.98 -5.54
N PHE A 301 2.41 -21.12 -4.67
CA PHE A 301 3.18 -20.21 -3.82
C PHE A 301 3.46 -20.76 -2.43
N ILE A 302 2.49 -21.43 -1.80
CA ILE A 302 2.54 -21.79 -0.39
C ILE A 302 2.68 -23.30 -0.17
N VAL A 303 3.34 -23.70 0.91
CA VAL A 303 3.37 -25.08 1.39
C VAL A 303 1.99 -25.43 1.94
N THR A 304 1.26 -26.29 1.24
CA THR A 304 -0.16 -26.59 1.55
C THR A 304 -0.34 -27.59 2.70
N ASP A 305 0.72 -28.31 3.05
CA ASP A 305 0.84 -29.26 4.15
C ASP A 305 1.85 -28.74 5.20
N ALA A 306 1.80 -27.44 5.50
CA ALA A 306 2.70 -26.84 6.46
C ALA A 306 2.43 -27.33 7.89
N ALA A 307 3.49 -27.61 8.62
CA ALA A 307 3.45 -27.98 10.03
C ALA A 307 3.37 -26.74 10.92
N TRP A 308 2.27 -26.57 11.63
CA TRP A 308 2.03 -25.48 12.58
C TRP A 308 2.12 -26.00 14.01
N ASP A 309 3.13 -25.54 14.75
CA ASP A 309 3.31 -25.92 16.15
C ASP A 309 2.33 -25.16 17.05
N ALA A 310 1.34 -25.89 17.55
CA ALA A 310 0.27 -25.44 18.45
C ALA A 310 0.46 -25.99 19.87
N THR A 311 1.70 -26.30 20.26
CA THR A 311 2.02 -26.79 21.61
C THR A 311 1.58 -25.77 22.67
N GLU A 312 0.90 -26.26 23.72
CA GLU A 312 0.51 -25.42 24.85
C GLU A 312 1.74 -24.87 25.56
N ASP A 313 1.72 -23.56 25.80
CA ASP A 313 2.72 -22.89 26.63
C ASP A 313 2.00 -22.04 27.67
N ALA A 314 2.05 -22.51 28.93
CA ALA A 314 1.49 -21.85 30.10
C ALA A 314 2.53 -21.02 30.90
N THR A 315 3.75 -20.85 30.39
CA THR A 315 4.84 -20.15 31.09
C THR A 315 4.61 -18.64 31.22
N ALA A 316 5.37 -17.98 32.08
CA ALA A 316 5.34 -16.52 32.14
C ALA A 316 5.88 -15.92 30.82
N LEU A 317 5.32 -14.79 30.42
CA LEU A 317 5.77 -14.06 29.22
C LEU A 317 7.25 -13.68 29.32
N GLY A 318 7.99 -13.84 28.22
CA GLY A 318 9.43 -13.64 28.16
C GLY A 318 10.28 -14.81 28.66
N SER A 319 9.64 -15.92 29.07
CA SER A 319 10.30 -17.22 29.34
C SER A 319 10.04 -18.24 28.22
N ILE A 320 9.61 -17.76 27.05
CA ILE A 320 9.13 -18.62 25.97
C ILE A 320 10.33 -19.10 25.16
N GLU A 321 10.43 -20.42 25.03
CA GLU A 321 11.43 -21.10 24.20
C GLU A 321 10.77 -21.63 22.93
N ARG A 322 11.59 -22.07 21.95
CA ARG A 322 11.07 -22.75 20.77
C ARG A 322 10.17 -23.92 21.20
N PRO A 323 8.91 -23.99 20.75
CA PRO A 323 8.02 -25.08 21.11
C PRO A 323 8.58 -26.44 20.69
N ASN A 324 8.24 -27.48 21.47
CA ASN A 324 8.85 -28.81 21.32
C ASN A 324 8.14 -29.72 20.32
N GLY A 325 7.14 -29.23 19.59
CA GLY A 325 6.36 -30.02 18.63
C GLY A 325 5.46 -31.09 19.24
N ALA A 326 5.06 -30.98 20.51
CA ALA A 326 4.15 -31.94 21.13
C ALA A 326 2.76 -31.94 20.48
N THR A 327 2.31 -30.78 19.98
CA THR A 327 1.09 -30.64 19.20
C THR A 327 1.40 -29.90 17.90
N VAL A 328 1.26 -30.58 16.77
CA VAL A 328 1.47 -30.01 15.44
C VAL A 328 0.22 -30.27 14.60
N VAL A 329 -0.28 -29.23 13.95
CA VAL A 329 -1.40 -29.31 13.00
C VAL A 329 -0.86 -29.09 11.58
N THR A 330 -1.36 -29.84 10.61
CA THR A 330 -0.91 -29.75 9.21
C THR A 330 -1.96 -29.05 8.37
N ASP A 331 -1.67 -27.82 7.94
CA ASP A 331 -2.61 -26.96 7.21
C ASP A 331 -1.88 -26.03 6.24
N SER A 332 -2.60 -25.51 5.24
CA SER A 332 -2.06 -24.52 4.30
C SER A 332 -1.82 -23.16 4.96
N VAL A 333 -2.71 -22.77 5.88
CA VAL A 333 -2.69 -21.48 6.56
C VAL A 333 -2.84 -21.69 8.06
N GLY A 334 -2.01 -21.01 8.84
CA GLY A 334 -2.05 -21.03 10.30
C GLY A 334 -1.93 -19.63 10.90
N LEU A 335 -1.50 -19.59 12.15
CA LEU A 335 -1.14 -18.37 12.87
C LEU A 335 0.28 -18.51 13.41
N LEU A 336 0.94 -17.38 13.66
CA LEU A 336 2.19 -17.39 14.40
C LEU A 336 1.98 -17.95 15.81
N ASN A 337 2.94 -18.73 16.29
CA ASN A 337 3.03 -19.03 17.71
C ASN A 337 3.67 -17.87 18.46
N VAL A 338 3.54 -17.87 19.78
CA VAL A 338 4.03 -16.77 20.60
C VAL A 338 5.56 -16.64 20.54
N TYR A 339 6.32 -17.75 20.45
CA TYR A 339 7.78 -17.74 20.31
C TYR A 339 8.25 -17.02 19.03
N GLU A 340 7.58 -17.28 17.90
CA GLU A 340 7.86 -16.63 16.62
C GLU A 340 7.60 -15.12 16.69
N TYR A 341 6.52 -14.72 17.37
CA TYR A 341 6.27 -13.31 17.64
C TYR A 341 7.35 -12.71 18.55
N GLN A 342 7.77 -13.39 19.62
CA GLN A 342 8.80 -12.88 20.53
C GLN A 342 10.15 -12.72 19.83
N SER A 343 10.48 -13.66 18.94
CA SER A 343 11.71 -13.63 18.15
C SER A 343 11.77 -12.39 17.23
N SER A 344 10.63 -11.91 16.75
CA SER A 344 10.57 -10.73 15.87
C SER A 344 11.06 -9.42 16.49
N TYR A 345 11.08 -9.32 17.82
CA TYR A 345 11.60 -8.14 18.52
C TYR A 345 12.92 -8.39 19.25
N HIS A 346 13.64 -9.45 18.89
CA HIS A 346 15.01 -9.65 19.39
C HIS A 346 15.88 -8.43 19.02
N GLY A 347 16.60 -7.89 20.01
CA GLY A 347 17.37 -6.66 19.88
C GLY A 347 16.57 -5.36 20.09
N THR A 348 15.26 -5.43 20.32
CA THR A 348 14.40 -4.28 20.65
C THR A 348 13.33 -4.67 21.68
N THR A 349 12.31 -3.83 21.88
CA THR A 349 11.18 -4.09 22.81
C THR A 349 9.96 -4.60 22.04
N TYR A 350 9.05 -5.30 22.73
CA TYR A 350 7.76 -5.72 22.16
C TYR A 350 6.96 -4.57 21.55
N SER A 351 7.12 -3.34 22.08
CA SER A 351 6.40 -2.17 21.59
C SER A 351 6.96 -1.64 20.27
N ASN A 352 8.25 -1.89 20.02
CA ASN A 352 8.98 -1.37 18.87
C ASN A 352 9.19 -2.44 17.79
N GLY A 353 9.04 -3.73 18.13
CA GLY A 353 9.15 -4.83 17.19
C GLY A 353 8.26 -4.66 15.97
N TYR A 354 8.79 -4.95 14.79
CA TYR A 354 8.11 -4.67 13.52
C TYR A 354 6.78 -5.42 13.32
N LEU A 355 6.57 -6.54 14.02
CA LEU A 355 5.30 -7.27 14.01
C LEU A 355 4.23 -6.65 14.92
N ASN A 356 4.56 -5.69 15.77
CA ASN A 356 3.57 -4.93 16.52
C ASN A 356 2.81 -4.00 15.57
N ASN A 357 1.63 -4.46 15.11
CA ASN A 357 0.75 -3.69 14.23
C ASN A 357 -0.31 -2.87 14.98
N GLY A 358 -0.15 -2.69 16.29
CA GLY A 358 -1.03 -1.87 17.12
C GLY A 358 -2.46 -2.41 17.29
N LEU A 359 -2.68 -3.72 17.06
CA LEU A 359 -3.99 -4.36 17.13
C LEU A 359 -3.98 -5.60 18.02
N TYR A 360 -5.18 -6.02 18.45
CA TYR A 360 -5.39 -7.32 19.11
C TYR A 360 -5.49 -8.43 18.06
N TRP A 361 -4.75 -9.51 18.20
CA TRP A 361 -4.88 -10.68 17.33
C TRP A 361 -4.50 -11.98 18.03
N TRP A 362 -5.12 -13.08 17.60
CA TRP A 362 -4.88 -14.41 18.13
C TRP A 362 -3.55 -14.99 17.63
N THR A 363 -2.83 -15.71 18.50
CA THR A 363 -1.75 -16.63 18.10
C THR A 363 -2.30 -18.06 18.02
N ILE A 364 -1.51 -19.00 17.51
CA ILE A 364 -1.87 -20.43 17.54
C ILE A 364 -1.67 -21.08 18.92
N THR A 365 -0.89 -20.44 19.82
CA THR A 365 -0.41 -21.06 21.06
C THR A 365 -1.51 -21.12 22.14
N PRO A 366 -1.90 -22.31 22.62
CA PRO A 366 -2.74 -22.46 23.80
C PRO A 366 -2.02 -21.98 25.07
N TYR A 367 -2.74 -21.33 25.98
CA TYR A 367 -2.27 -21.03 27.34
C TYR A 367 -2.81 -22.03 28.38
N SER A 368 -4.05 -22.48 28.17
CA SER A 368 -4.73 -23.52 28.95
C SER A 368 -5.81 -24.15 28.06
N SER A 369 -6.58 -25.10 28.57
CA SER A 369 -7.66 -25.76 27.80
C SER A 369 -8.74 -24.84 27.23
N SER A 370 -8.90 -23.61 27.76
CA SER A 370 -9.92 -22.65 27.31
C SER A 370 -9.38 -21.28 26.89
N ASN A 371 -8.10 -21.01 27.16
CA ASN A 371 -7.49 -19.72 26.88
C ASN A 371 -6.39 -19.88 25.84
N VAL A 372 -6.37 -18.97 24.88
CA VAL A 372 -5.37 -18.92 23.80
C VAL A 372 -4.52 -17.66 24.01
N ARG A 373 -3.24 -17.74 23.68
CA ARG A 373 -2.33 -16.59 23.69
C ARG A 373 -2.74 -15.61 22.59
N ARG A 374 -2.61 -14.32 22.87
CA ARG A 374 -2.89 -13.23 21.93
C ARG A 374 -1.85 -12.13 22.07
N VAL A 375 -1.71 -11.34 21.03
CA VAL A 375 -0.96 -10.08 21.07
C VAL A 375 -1.96 -8.94 21.28
N LEU A 376 -1.57 -7.96 22.11
CA LEU A 376 -2.37 -6.78 22.39
C LEU A 376 -1.87 -5.59 21.57
N TYR A 377 -2.68 -4.53 21.53
CA TYR A 377 -2.39 -3.34 20.72
C TYR A 377 -1.14 -2.53 21.11
N TYR A 378 -0.50 -2.81 22.25
CA TYR A 378 0.81 -2.22 22.61
C TYR A 378 1.98 -3.13 22.24
N GLY A 379 1.73 -4.28 21.65
CA GLY A 379 2.71 -5.30 21.29
C GLY A 379 2.98 -6.33 22.38
N PHE A 380 2.56 -6.13 23.63
CA PHE A 380 2.74 -7.15 24.67
C PHE A 380 1.70 -8.27 24.53
N GLU A 381 2.08 -9.48 24.94
CA GLU A 381 1.26 -10.67 24.82
C GLU A 381 0.40 -10.88 26.08
N ASP A 382 -0.68 -11.62 25.94
CA ASP A 382 -1.60 -11.99 27.02
C ASP A 382 -2.29 -13.31 26.62
N ASN A 383 -3.28 -13.74 27.38
CA ASN A 383 -4.19 -14.80 27.00
C ASN A 383 -5.64 -14.33 27.15
N ASN A 384 -6.55 -14.96 26.42
CA ASN A 384 -7.97 -14.72 26.61
C ASN A 384 -8.79 -15.97 26.27
N ARG A 385 -10.04 -15.99 26.72
CA ARG A 385 -10.97 -17.09 26.47
C ARG A 385 -11.19 -17.25 24.97
N SER A 386 -11.05 -18.46 24.46
CA SER A 386 -11.22 -18.77 23.03
C SER A 386 -12.62 -18.49 22.49
N SER A 387 -13.63 -18.41 23.37
CA SER A 387 -15.00 -18.05 23.03
C SER A 387 -15.20 -16.57 22.70
N LEU A 388 -14.25 -15.70 23.06
CA LEU A 388 -14.31 -14.28 22.74
C LEU A 388 -13.70 -14.00 21.36
N SER A 389 -14.16 -12.94 20.71
CA SER A 389 -13.72 -12.61 19.36
C SER A 389 -12.53 -11.64 19.37
N ASN A 390 -11.40 -12.05 18.81
CA ASN A 390 -10.27 -11.16 18.50
C ASN A 390 -9.95 -11.27 17.00
N ALA A 391 -9.02 -10.45 16.54
CA ALA A 391 -8.71 -10.40 15.12
C ALA A 391 -7.93 -11.63 14.63
N VAL A 392 -8.11 -11.92 13.35
CA VAL A 392 -7.40 -12.97 12.61
C VAL A 392 -6.26 -12.34 11.84
N ARG A 393 -5.04 -12.83 12.06
CA ARG A 393 -3.82 -12.39 11.35
C ARG A 393 -3.14 -13.61 10.69
N PRO A 394 -3.57 -13.98 9.47
CA PRO A 394 -3.13 -15.20 8.81
C PRO A 394 -1.63 -15.27 8.59
N SER A 395 -1.10 -16.49 8.68
CA SER A 395 0.29 -16.82 8.39
C SER A 395 0.38 -17.94 7.35
N ILE A 396 1.36 -17.84 6.46
CA ILE A 396 1.62 -18.82 5.39
C ILE A 396 3.11 -19.15 5.33
N ILE A 397 3.47 -20.24 4.66
CA ILE A 397 4.87 -20.59 4.37
C ILE A 397 5.03 -20.61 2.85
N LEU A 398 5.81 -19.68 2.30
CA LEU A 398 6.19 -19.71 0.89
C LEU A 398 7.12 -20.89 0.60
N LYS A 399 6.91 -21.55 -0.53
CA LYS A 399 7.82 -22.58 -1.04
C LYS A 399 9.18 -21.97 -1.38
N SER A 400 10.22 -22.79 -1.30
CA SER A 400 11.61 -22.34 -1.51
C SER A 400 11.91 -21.90 -2.94
N ASN A 401 11.12 -22.35 -3.92
CA ASN A 401 11.27 -21.97 -5.32
C ASN A 401 10.55 -20.66 -5.70
N VAL A 402 9.83 -20.02 -4.77
CA VAL A 402 9.18 -18.73 -5.03
C VAL A 402 10.24 -17.66 -5.12
N LYS A 403 10.14 -16.82 -6.15
CA LYS A 403 11.14 -15.79 -6.46
C LYS A 403 10.59 -14.38 -6.35
N ILE A 404 11.47 -13.45 -6.03
CA ILE A 404 11.20 -12.02 -6.08
C ILE A 404 11.66 -11.47 -7.43
N VAL A 405 10.78 -10.72 -8.09
CA VAL A 405 11.02 -10.12 -9.40
C VAL A 405 11.04 -8.59 -9.37
N ASP A 406 10.53 -7.98 -8.30
CA ASP A 406 10.46 -6.52 -8.15
C ASP A 406 10.38 -6.14 -6.66
N GLY A 407 10.50 -4.84 -6.37
CA GLY A 407 10.42 -4.27 -5.03
C GLY A 407 11.72 -4.37 -4.23
N ASP A 408 11.85 -3.46 -3.27
CA ASP A 408 12.98 -3.39 -2.31
C ASP A 408 12.58 -3.84 -0.89
N GLY A 409 11.31 -4.20 -0.72
CA GLY A 409 10.80 -4.71 0.55
C GLY A 409 10.41 -3.62 1.53
N THR A 410 10.41 -2.34 1.15
CA THR A 410 9.79 -1.26 1.92
C THR A 410 8.27 -1.35 1.86
N VAL A 411 7.56 -0.59 2.71
CA VAL A 411 6.09 -0.58 2.71
C VAL A 411 5.50 0.01 1.42
N ASP A 412 6.15 1.03 0.86
CA ASP A 412 5.73 1.71 -0.37
C ASP A 412 6.14 0.95 -1.63
N ASN A 413 7.20 0.14 -1.55
CA ASN A 413 7.71 -0.69 -2.64
C ASN A 413 7.99 -2.15 -2.19
N PRO A 414 6.94 -2.89 -1.79
CA PRO A 414 7.09 -4.24 -1.25
C PRO A 414 7.61 -5.20 -2.31
N TYR A 415 8.31 -6.25 -1.89
CA TYR A 415 8.76 -7.29 -2.80
C TYR A 415 7.58 -7.90 -3.56
N ARG A 416 7.73 -8.03 -4.88
CA ARG A 416 6.75 -8.67 -5.77
C ARG A 416 7.24 -10.05 -6.17
N LEU A 417 6.32 -11.02 -6.12
CA LEU A 417 6.62 -12.41 -6.42
C LEU A 417 6.45 -12.70 -7.92
N GLU A 418 7.31 -13.56 -8.46
CA GLU A 418 7.15 -14.11 -9.81
C GLU A 418 5.79 -14.79 -9.93
N GLY A 419 4.99 -14.41 -10.94
CA GLY A 419 3.63 -14.93 -11.11
C GLY A 419 2.54 -14.21 -10.31
N ASP A 420 2.89 -13.25 -9.43
CA ASP A 420 1.95 -12.33 -8.75
C ASP A 420 2.34 -10.84 -8.93
N ASN A 421 2.94 -10.55 -10.09
CA ASN A 421 3.35 -9.21 -10.50
C ASN A 421 2.68 -8.80 -11.81
N ASP A 422 1.35 -8.82 -11.85
CA ASP A 422 0.59 -8.47 -13.06
C ASP A 422 0.91 -7.04 -13.52
N THR A 423 1.12 -6.89 -14.82
CA THR A 423 1.27 -5.61 -15.51
C THR A 423 0.22 -5.48 -16.61
N ASP A 424 -0.18 -4.26 -16.94
CA ASP A 424 -1.18 -3.95 -17.97
C ASP A 424 -2.54 -4.64 -17.76
N LEU A 425 -3.26 -4.20 -16.72
CA LEU A 425 -4.58 -4.73 -16.35
C LEU A 425 -5.74 -4.02 -17.03
N SER A 426 -5.47 -3.07 -17.93
CA SER A 426 -6.53 -2.30 -18.61
C SER A 426 -7.43 -3.21 -19.45
N GLY A 427 -8.74 -3.03 -19.33
CA GLY A 427 -9.76 -3.87 -19.96
C GLY A 427 -10.10 -5.17 -19.21
N THR A 428 -9.37 -5.51 -18.14
CA THR A 428 -9.64 -6.72 -17.34
C THR A 428 -10.90 -6.56 -16.50
N LEU A 429 -11.73 -7.60 -16.41
CA LEU A 429 -12.92 -7.59 -15.55
C LEU A 429 -12.52 -7.57 -14.07
N LEU A 430 -13.14 -6.69 -13.29
CA LEU A 430 -12.85 -6.54 -11.86
C LEU A 430 -13.17 -7.81 -11.06
N ASN A 431 -14.17 -8.58 -11.48
CA ASN A 431 -14.56 -9.83 -10.82
C ASN A 431 -13.54 -10.98 -10.97
N SER A 432 -12.48 -10.79 -11.74
CA SER A 432 -11.34 -11.71 -11.82
C SER A 432 -10.22 -11.39 -10.83
N ARG A 433 -10.34 -10.28 -10.10
CA ARG A 433 -9.33 -9.76 -9.17
C ARG A 433 -9.46 -10.31 -7.75
N TYR A 434 -8.45 -10.11 -6.92
CA TYR A 434 -8.32 -10.81 -5.64
C TYR A 434 -8.74 -9.96 -4.45
N SER A 435 -9.22 -10.62 -3.38
CA SER A 435 -9.54 -9.95 -2.12
C SER A 435 -8.35 -9.16 -1.57
N GLY A 436 -8.60 -7.92 -1.15
CA GLY A 436 -7.62 -7.02 -0.57
C GLY A 436 -7.03 -5.98 -1.53
N GLU A 437 -7.13 -6.18 -2.85
CA GLU A 437 -6.67 -5.19 -3.83
C GLU A 437 -7.46 -3.88 -3.72
N TYR A 438 -6.79 -2.76 -3.98
CA TYR A 438 -7.32 -1.41 -3.81
C TYR A 438 -7.97 -0.88 -5.08
N ILE A 439 -9.03 -0.09 -4.90
CA ILE A 439 -9.84 0.50 -5.96
C ILE A 439 -10.04 1.98 -5.65
N ARG A 440 -9.89 2.83 -6.67
CA ARG A 440 -10.33 4.22 -6.65
C ARG A 440 -11.85 4.27 -6.86
N PHE A 441 -12.59 4.62 -5.83
CA PHE A 441 -14.05 4.65 -5.83
C PHE A 441 -14.55 5.63 -4.77
N GLY A 442 -15.58 6.44 -5.07
CA GLY A 442 -16.00 7.52 -4.18
C GLY A 442 -15.29 8.84 -4.50
N ASN A 443 -15.37 9.83 -3.61
CA ASN A 443 -14.86 11.18 -3.84
C ASN A 443 -14.02 11.73 -2.68
N ASP A 444 -13.31 12.84 -2.94
CA ASP A 444 -12.52 13.60 -1.96
C ASP A 444 -11.64 12.70 -1.06
N GLU A 445 -11.82 12.79 0.26
CA GLU A 445 -11.09 11.99 1.26
C GLU A 445 -11.64 10.56 1.44
N ASN A 446 -12.76 10.22 0.79
CA ASN A 446 -13.44 8.92 0.88
C ASN A 446 -13.36 8.14 -0.45
N ASN A 447 -12.23 8.22 -1.14
CA ASN A 447 -12.07 7.74 -2.52
C ASN A 447 -11.37 6.37 -2.66
N LEU A 448 -11.09 5.66 -1.56
CA LEU A 448 -10.32 4.42 -1.57
C LEU A 448 -11.13 3.24 -1.00
N TYR A 449 -11.22 2.17 -1.79
CA TYR A 449 -11.97 0.95 -1.47
C TYR A 449 -11.09 -0.28 -1.65
N ARG A 450 -11.53 -1.41 -1.10
CA ARG A 450 -10.85 -2.70 -1.23
C ARG A 450 -11.82 -3.79 -1.68
N ILE A 451 -11.34 -4.70 -2.51
CA ILE A 451 -12.06 -5.91 -2.88
C ILE A 451 -12.23 -6.79 -1.62
N VAL A 452 -13.46 -7.21 -1.36
CA VAL A 452 -13.81 -8.10 -0.25
C VAL A 452 -13.82 -9.54 -0.74
N SER A 453 -14.67 -9.85 -1.70
CA SER A 453 -14.89 -11.18 -2.27
C SER A 453 -15.82 -11.10 -3.49
N HIS A 454 -16.16 -12.26 -4.07
CA HIS A 454 -17.12 -12.40 -5.17
C HIS A 454 -18.34 -13.24 -4.77
N GLU A 455 -18.76 -13.19 -3.50
CA GLU A 455 -19.83 -14.07 -2.99
C GLU A 455 -21.22 -13.83 -3.61
N ASN A 456 -21.46 -12.66 -4.19
CA ASN A 456 -22.78 -12.26 -4.69
C ASN A 456 -22.96 -12.56 -6.19
N GLY A 457 -22.35 -13.66 -6.66
CA GLY A 457 -22.45 -14.12 -8.04
C GLY A 457 -21.28 -13.63 -8.90
N SER A 458 -21.57 -12.99 -10.03
CA SER A 458 -20.55 -12.51 -10.96
C SER A 458 -20.06 -11.08 -10.67
N GLY A 459 -20.64 -10.40 -9.69
CA GLY A 459 -20.22 -9.07 -9.27
C GLY A 459 -19.05 -9.10 -8.28
N THR A 460 -18.54 -7.92 -7.93
CA THR A 460 -17.42 -7.77 -6.98
C THR A 460 -17.89 -7.01 -5.74
N LYS A 461 -17.76 -7.63 -4.57
CA LYS A 461 -18.03 -6.96 -3.30
C LYS A 461 -16.85 -6.09 -2.92
N ILE A 462 -17.09 -4.84 -2.57
CA ILE A 462 -16.06 -3.90 -2.12
C ILE A 462 -16.47 -3.26 -0.79
N VAL A 463 -15.48 -2.76 -0.05
CA VAL A 463 -15.65 -2.00 1.19
C VAL A 463 -14.74 -0.78 1.16
N SER A 464 -15.18 0.33 1.73
CA SER A 464 -14.31 1.49 1.97
C SER A 464 -13.04 1.06 2.74
N ALA A 465 -11.88 1.57 2.33
CA ALA A 465 -10.60 1.21 2.94
C ALA A 465 -10.57 1.64 4.42
N GLU A 466 -11.17 2.79 4.72
CA GLU A 466 -11.32 3.38 6.05
C GLU A 466 -12.79 3.72 6.34
N PRO A 467 -13.20 3.86 7.61
CA PRO A 467 -14.48 4.47 7.94
C PRO A 467 -14.59 5.89 7.37
N LEU A 468 -15.78 6.26 6.90
CA LEU A 468 -16.01 7.52 6.20
C LEU A 468 -15.65 8.74 7.06
N LYS A 469 -15.19 9.80 6.41
CA LYS A 469 -14.84 11.09 7.02
C LYS A 469 -15.55 12.26 6.37
N SER A 470 -15.70 13.33 7.13
CA SER A 470 -16.09 14.63 6.64
C SER A 470 -15.21 15.70 7.27
N SER A 471 -14.45 16.41 6.44
CA SER A 471 -13.45 17.39 6.88
C SER A 471 -12.41 16.80 7.83
N GLY A 472 -11.96 15.56 7.56
CA GLY A 472 -10.93 14.86 8.34
C GLY A 472 -11.43 14.18 9.62
N GLU A 473 -12.70 14.34 9.99
CA GLU A 473 -13.31 13.71 11.17
C GLU A 473 -14.22 12.55 10.77
N PHE A 474 -14.22 11.48 11.55
CA PHE A 474 -15.04 10.30 11.24
C PHE A 474 -16.53 10.60 11.31
N ILE A 475 -17.26 10.11 10.31
CA ILE A 475 -18.72 10.13 10.32
C ILE A 475 -19.18 9.00 11.24
N GLU A 476 -19.88 9.38 12.30
CA GLU A 476 -20.53 8.44 13.20
C GLU A 476 -22.05 8.46 13.02
N SER A 477 -22.66 7.29 13.17
CA SER A 477 -24.11 7.14 13.14
C SER A 477 -24.56 6.16 14.22
N ALA A 478 -25.78 6.33 14.71
CA ALA A 478 -26.44 5.25 15.47
C ALA A 478 -26.81 4.13 14.51
N PHE A 479 -26.80 2.88 14.98
CA PHE A 479 -27.19 1.76 14.12
C PHE A 479 -28.66 1.89 13.71
N ASP A 480 -29.55 2.00 14.71
CA ASP A 480 -30.95 2.31 14.49
C ASP A 480 -31.59 2.99 15.71
N SER A 481 -32.10 4.20 15.53
CA SER A 481 -32.78 4.98 16.57
C SER A 481 -34.09 4.33 17.06
N ASN A 482 -34.66 3.42 16.25
CA ASN A 482 -35.84 2.63 16.64
C ASN A 482 -35.49 1.31 17.32
N SER A 483 -34.21 1.08 17.64
CA SER A 483 -33.71 -0.10 18.33
C SER A 483 -33.93 -1.43 17.59
N SER A 484 -33.87 -1.43 16.25
CA SER A 484 -33.75 -2.67 15.46
C SER A 484 -32.29 -3.11 15.33
N VAL A 485 -31.99 -4.36 15.70
CA VAL A 485 -30.69 -5.00 15.40
C VAL A 485 -30.58 -5.44 13.94
N ASN A 486 -31.72 -5.63 13.26
CA ASN A 486 -31.73 -6.07 11.86
C ASN A 486 -31.60 -4.84 10.97
N TYR A 487 -30.54 -4.83 10.18
CA TYR A 487 -30.30 -3.83 9.16
C TYR A 487 -31.45 -3.79 8.13
N SER A 488 -31.78 -2.61 7.61
CA SER A 488 -32.60 -2.41 6.43
C SER A 488 -32.29 -1.03 5.85
N SER A 489 -32.78 -0.72 4.64
CA SER A 489 -32.66 0.64 4.08
C SER A 489 -33.42 1.70 4.88
N SER A 490 -34.25 1.31 5.85
CA SER A 490 -35.02 2.21 6.72
C SER A 490 -34.47 2.34 8.14
N THR A 491 -33.43 1.59 8.52
CA THR A 491 -32.73 1.87 9.79
C THR A 491 -32.01 3.21 9.70
N THR A 492 -31.64 3.80 10.84
CA THR A 492 -30.89 5.07 10.84
C THR A 492 -29.64 5.01 9.96
N ILE A 493 -28.79 3.99 10.17
CA ILE A 493 -27.58 3.82 9.34
C ILE A 493 -27.92 3.43 7.89
N GLY A 494 -28.98 2.64 7.67
CA GLY A 494 -29.40 2.25 6.34
C GLY A 494 -29.93 3.39 5.48
N THR A 495 -30.63 4.34 6.10
CA THR A 495 -31.11 5.57 5.47
C THR A 495 -29.94 6.45 5.03
N PHE A 496 -28.93 6.60 5.90
CA PHE A 496 -27.69 7.30 5.55
C PHE A 496 -26.97 6.60 4.37
N LEU A 497 -26.74 5.29 4.47
CA LEU A 497 -26.01 4.51 3.46
C LEU A 497 -26.70 4.52 2.09
N ASN A 498 -28.03 4.40 2.05
CA ASN A 498 -28.80 4.33 0.78
C ASN A 498 -29.38 5.67 0.34
N GLY A 499 -29.01 6.76 1.01
CA GLY A 499 -29.41 8.13 0.70
C GLY A 499 -28.20 9.05 0.67
N ASP A 500 -27.88 9.66 1.80
CA ASP A 500 -26.82 10.66 1.94
C ASP A 500 -25.47 10.18 1.39
N TYR A 501 -25.11 8.93 1.66
CA TYR A 501 -23.84 8.38 1.19
C TYR A 501 -23.75 8.28 -0.33
N LEU A 502 -24.76 7.69 -0.97
CA LEU A 502 -24.81 7.60 -2.44
C LEU A 502 -24.86 8.98 -3.10
N ASN A 503 -25.49 9.97 -2.45
CA ASN A 503 -25.62 11.32 -3.00
C ASN A 503 -24.40 12.21 -2.79
N SER A 504 -23.61 11.97 -1.73
CA SER A 504 -22.59 12.91 -1.26
C SER A 504 -21.16 12.36 -1.31
N TYR A 505 -20.99 11.03 -1.23
CA TYR A 505 -19.66 10.40 -1.12
C TYR A 505 -19.34 9.46 -2.29
N VAL A 506 -20.25 9.32 -3.25
CA VAL A 506 -20.06 8.51 -4.45
C VAL A 506 -20.23 9.39 -5.69
N ASP A 507 -19.18 9.50 -6.50
CA ASP A 507 -19.26 10.25 -7.76
C ASP A 507 -20.25 9.62 -8.74
N SER A 508 -20.90 10.46 -9.55
CA SER A 508 -21.88 10.03 -10.56
C SER A 508 -21.32 8.99 -11.53
N ASN A 509 -20.01 9.01 -11.79
CA ASN A 509 -19.34 8.04 -12.66
C ASN A 509 -19.39 6.61 -12.10
N TYR A 510 -19.52 6.44 -10.78
CA TYR A 510 -19.53 5.15 -10.12
C TYR A 510 -20.92 4.60 -9.83
N ILE A 511 -21.95 5.46 -9.74
CA ILE A 511 -23.32 5.07 -9.34
C ILE A 511 -23.89 3.95 -10.23
N ASP A 512 -23.63 4.01 -11.53
CA ASP A 512 -24.11 3.03 -12.50
C ASP A 512 -23.33 1.71 -12.45
N MET A 513 -22.17 1.68 -11.79
CA MET A 513 -21.38 0.46 -11.56
C MET A 513 -21.91 -0.37 -10.39
N ILE A 514 -22.68 0.22 -9.48
CA ILE A 514 -23.20 -0.46 -8.29
C ILE A 514 -24.44 -1.27 -8.66
N GLU A 515 -24.54 -2.50 -8.15
CA GLU A 515 -25.76 -3.31 -8.23
C GLU A 515 -26.97 -2.57 -7.66
N ASP A 516 -28.11 -2.64 -8.35
CA ASP A 516 -29.31 -1.89 -7.92
C ASP A 516 -29.93 -2.43 -6.63
N ASN A 517 -29.70 -3.71 -6.35
CA ASN A 517 -30.12 -4.34 -5.11
C ASN A 517 -29.16 -5.46 -4.71
N THR A 518 -28.66 -5.41 -3.48
CA THR A 518 -27.86 -6.48 -2.88
C THR A 518 -28.64 -7.15 -1.75
N THR A 519 -28.53 -8.47 -1.65
CA THR A 519 -29.00 -9.23 -0.49
C THR A 519 -27.93 -9.26 0.60
N TRP A 520 -28.26 -8.75 1.77
CA TRP A 520 -27.43 -8.74 2.98
C TRP A 520 -27.96 -9.75 3.99
N TYR A 521 -27.13 -10.71 4.40
CA TYR A 521 -27.51 -11.74 5.36
C TYR A 521 -27.31 -11.27 6.80
N LEU A 522 -28.34 -11.43 7.64
CA LEU A 522 -28.40 -10.88 8.99
C LEU A 522 -28.43 -12.00 10.05
N GLY A 523 -27.55 -12.99 9.89
CA GLY A 523 -27.41 -14.07 10.85
C GLY A 523 -26.81 -13.60 12.18
N THR A 524 -27.19 -14.24 13.28
CA THR A 524 -26.78 -13.86 14.64
C THR A 524 -25.52 -14.61 15.05
N VAL A 525 -24.53 -13.90 15.60
CA VAL A 525 -23.29 -14.49 16.12
C VAL A 525 -23.13 -14.12 17.59
N GLY A 526 -23.30 -15.11 18.46
CA GLY A 526 -23.12 -14.98 19.91
C GLY A 526 -21.69 -15.27 20.37
N SER A 527 -21.46 -15.17 21.67
CA SER A 527 -20.19 -15.54 22.29
C SER A 527 -19.93 -17.05 22.12
N GLY A 528 -18.73 -17.41 21.65
CA GLY A 528 -18.33 -18.80 21.42
C GLY A 528 -19.08 -19.53 20.30
N THR A 529 -19.78 -18.81 19.42
CA THR A 529 -20.42 -19.38 18.23
C THR A 529 -19.59 -19.12 16.98
N SER A 530 -19.75 -19.99 15.97
CA SER A 530 -19.03 -19.87 14.69
C SER A 530 -19.46 -18.64 13.90
N TYR A 531 -18.49 -17.97 13.26
CA TYR A 531 -18.70 -16.86 12.34
C TYR A 531 -19.61 -17.24 11.15
N LYS A 532 -19.65 -18.52 10.78
CA LYS A 532 -20.48 -19.06 9.68
C LYS A 532 -21.96 -18.72 9.89
N LEU A 533 -22.42 -18.61 11.14
CA LEU A 533 -23.81 -18.27 11.48
C LEU A 533 -24.20 -16.83 11.10
N ALA A 534 -23.24 -15.96 10.74
CA ALA A 534 -23.55 -14.65 10.19
C ALA A 534 -24.23 -14.73 8.79
N LYS A 535 -23.99 -15.82 8.06
CA LYS A 535 -24.51 -16.06 6.70
C LYS A 535 -25.41 -17.30 6.62
N TYR A 536 -25.07 -18.37 7.34
CA TYR A 536 -25.69 -19.68 7.24
C TYR A 536 -26.58 -20.00 8.43
N ILE A 537 -27.51 -20.95 8.24
CA ILE A 537 -28.38 -21.44 9.32
C ILE A 537 -27.57 -22.31 10.31
N ASP A 538 -26.54 -22.98 9.82
CA ASP A 538 -25.64 -23.83 10.60
C ASP A 538 -24.19 -23.76 10.08
N THR A 539 -23.29 -24.51 10.71
CA THR A 539 -21.86 -24.54 10.37
C THR A 539 -21.52 -25.40 9.16
N ASN A 540 -22.48 -26.13 8.58
CA ASN A 540 -22.26 -26.97 7.39
C ASN A 540 -22.34 -26.16 6.09
N MET A 541 -22.77 -24.90 6.17
CA MET A 541 -22.80 -23.95 5.04
C MET A 541 -23.69 -24.40 3.86
N ILE A 542 -24.67 -25.26 4.12
CA ILE A 542 -25.59 -25.80 3.09
C ILE A 542 -26.66 -24.77 2.70
N SER A 543 -27.22 -24.07 3.69
CA SER A 543 -28.34 -23.15 3.51
C SER A 543 -28.06 -21.81 4.20
N THR A 544 -28.31 -20.72 3.49
CA THR A 544 -28.20 -19.37 4.04
C THR A 544 -29.39 -19.03 4.93
N THR A 545 -29.19 -18.09 5.87
CA THR A 545 -30.28 -17.55 6.70
C THR A 545 -31.40 -16.93 5.85
N SER A 546 -32.64 -17.05 6.30
CA SER A 546 -33.79 -16.35 5.73
C SER A 546 -33.92 -14.90 6.21
N THR A 547 -33.19 -14.53 7.27
CA THR A 547 -33.17 -13.15 7.79
C THR A 547 -32.21 -12.33 6.93
N ILE A 548 -32.78 -11.55 6.02
CA ILE A 548 -32.04 -10.77 5.02
C ILE A 548 -32.54 -9.32 4.96
N ALA A 549 -31.71 -8.45 4.42
CA ALA A 549 -32.10 -7.14 3.93
C ALA A 549 -31.77 -6.99 2.45
N ASN A 550 -32.60 -6.25 1.73
CA ASN A 550 -32.37 -5.89 0.33
C ASN A 550 -32.11 -4.39 0.27
N ALA A 551 -30.87 -4.02 -0.07
CA ALA A 551 -30.41 -2.63 -0.12
C ALA A 551 -29.23 -2.50 -1.09
N LYS A 552 -29.04 -1.31 -1.67
CA LYS A 552 -27.93 -1.03 -2.61
C LYS A 552 -26.58 -0.97 -1.89
N VAL A 553 -26.55 -0.37 -0.71
CA VAL A 553 -25.37 -0.26 0.15
C VAL A 553 -25.68 -0.90 1.50
N GLY A 554 -24.69 -1.54 2.11
CA GLY A 554 -24.75 -2.14 3.44
C GLY A 554 -23.43 -2.01 4.19
N LEU A 555 -23.19 -2.92 5.14
CA LEU A 555 -21.93 -3.04 5.87
C LEU A 555 -21.47 -4.50 5.83
N LEU A 556 -20.21 -4.76 6.14
CA LEU A 556 -19.71 -6.12 6.26
C LEU A 556 -20.22 -6.81 7.53
N ARG A 557 -20.32 -8.14 7.46
CA ARG A 557 -20.54 -9.03 8.60
C ARG A 557 -19.22 -9.34 9.29
N ILE A 558 -19.32 -9.71 10.56
CA ILE A 558 -18.23 -10.35 11.28
C ILE A 558 -17.84 -11.65 10.55
N GLY A 559 -16.53 -11.90 10.47
CA GLY A 559 -15.96 -13.05 9.76
C GLY A 559 -15.79 -12.87 8.25
N GLU A 560 -16.31 -11.80 7.63
CA GLU A 560 -15.97 -11.53 6.22
C GLU A 560 -14.52 -11.08 6.06
N LEU A 561 -13.96 -11.32 4.88
CA LEU A 561 -12.68 -10.74 4.47
C LEU A 561 -12.78 -9.20 4.50
N MET A 562 -11.69 -8.55 4.86
CA MET A 562 -11.60 -7.09 4.97
C MET A 562 -12.49 -6.46 6.06
N THR A 563 -13.14 -7.24 6.94
CA THR A 563 -13.77 -6.72 8.17
C THR A 563 -12.74 -6.41 9.26
N GLY A 564 -11.45 -6.63 9.06
CA GLY A 564 -10.40 -6.24 10.01
C GLY A 564 -10.12 -4.73 10.08
N GLN A 565 -9.10 -4.36 10.86
CA GLN A 565 -8.51 -3.01 10.86
C GLN A 565 -7.23 -3.04 10.03
N PHE A 566 -7.07 -2.07 9.13
CA PHE A 566 -5.98 -2.03 8.14
C PHE A 566 -5.03 -0.85 8.32
N GLU A 567 -5.09 -0.20 9.48
CA GLU A 567 -4.18 0.87 9.84
C GLU A 567 -4.27 1.17 11.33
N ARG A 568 -3.24 0.84 12.10
CA ARG A 568 -3.17 1.29 13.50
C ARG A 568 -1.73 1.31 13.98
N TYR A 569 -0.97 2.28 13.51
CA TYR A 569 0.29 2.61 14.17
C TYR A 569 0.01 3.41 15.46
N ALA A 570 -0.28 2.72 16.57
CA ALA A 570 -0.18 3.35 17.88
C ALA A 570 1.31 3.63 18.13
N ALA A 571 1.78 4.79 17.66
CA ALA A 571 3.19 5.19 17.53
C ALA A 571 4.11 4.52 18.56
N LYS A 572 4.69 3.34 18.25
CA LYS A 572 5.68 2.59 19.05
C LYS A 572 5.57 2.83 20.57
N GLY A 573 4.38 2.62 21.15
CA GLY A 573 4.10 2.84 22.59
C GLY A 573 3.31 4.11 22.97
N GLY A 574 2.89 4.93 22.01
CA GLY A 574 2.07 6.13 22.18
C GLY A 574 0.55 5.86 22.14
N SER A 575 -0.22 6.72 22.78
CA SER A 575 -1.70 6.62 22.86
C SER A 575 -2.45 7.23 21.66
N SER A 576 -1.75 7.86 20.71
CA SER A 576 -2.38 8.60 19.60
C SER A 576 -2.74 7.66 18.44
N SER A 577 -4.02 7.62 18.09
CA SER A 577 -4.53 6.99 16.86
C SER A 577 -3.96 7.72 15.62
N THR A 578 -3.70 6.99 14.54
CA THR A 578 -3.31 7.53 13.22
C THR A 578 -4.39 8.42 12.60
N LYS A 579 -5.57 8.56 13.23
CA LYS A 579 -6.80 9.13 12.66
C LYS A 579 -7.29 8.39 11.41
N LEU A 580 -6.81 7.17 11.17
CA LEU A 580 -7.22 6.31 10.05
C LEU A 580 -8.15 5.17 10.50
N THR A 581 -8.21 4.89 11.82
CA THR A 581 -9.16 3.93 12.39
C THR A 581 -10.03 4.50 13.49
N THR A 582 -11.28 4.04 13.49
CA THR A 582 -12.26 4.20 14.57
C THR A 582 -13.03 2.89 14.76
N THR A 583 -13.78 2.81 15.86
CA THR A 583 -14.76 1.74 16.05
C THR A 583 -15.88 1.91 15.03
N TYR A 584 -16.27 0.85 14.34
CA TYR A 584 -17.30 0.91 13.30
C TYR A 584 -18.29 -0.26 13.35
N TRP A 585 -19.50 0.00 12.86
CA TRP A 585 -20.59 -0.97 12.87
C TRP A 585 -20.36 -2.14 11.89
N THR A 586 -20.82 -3.31 12.29
CA THR A 586 -21.09 -4.42 11.37
C THR A 586 -22.59 -4.62 11.23
N ILE A 587 -23.04 -5.42 10.27
CA ILE A 587 -24.47 -5.80 10.17
C ILE A 587 -24.85 -7.04 10.98
N THR A 588 -23.94 -7.60 11.79
CA THR A 588 -24.15 -8.88 12.48
C THR A 588 -24.77 -8.66 13.87
N PRO A 589 -26.03 -9.11 14.12
CA PRO A 589 -26.60 -9.08 15.46
C PRO A 589 -25.87 -10.03 16.41
N TYR A 590 -25.77 -9.63 17.68
CA TYR A 590 -25.34 -10.51 18.76
C TYR A 590 -26.54 -11.15 19.48
N SER A 591 -27.59 -10.36 19.67
CA SER A 591 -28.83 -10.74 20.33
C SER A 591 -30.00 -9.98 19.69
N LEU A 592 -31.19 -10.03 20.30
CA LEU A 592 -32.33 -9.21 19.89
C LEU A 592 -32.19 -7.72 20.27
N SER A 593 -31.20 -7.36 21.10
CA SER A 593 -30.98 -6.01 21.62
C SER A 593 -29.60 -5.43 21.32
N ASP A 594 -28.64 -6.28 20.94
CA ASP A 594 -27.24 -5.90 20.80
C ASP A 594 -26.71 -6.27 19.42
N ILE A 595 -25.87 -5.39 18.89
CA ILE A 595 -25.20 -5.59 17.61
C ILE A 595 -23.68 -5.57 17.78
N LEU A 596 -23.00 -6.32 16.92
CA LEU A 596 -21.56 -6.39 16.90
C LEU A 596 -20.95 -5.19 16.17
N TYR A 597 -19.87 -4.66 16.73
CA TYR A 597 -19.00 -3.69 16.08
C TYR A 597 -17.55 -4.18 16.11
N LEU A 598 -16.74 -3.68 15.20
CA LEU A 598 -15.30 -3.85 15.26
C LEU A 598 -14.68 -2.68 16.02
N SER A 599 -14.00 -2.96 17.12
CA SER A 599 -13.28 -1.96 17.89
C SER A 599 -12.17 -1.34 17.03
N ALA A 600 -11.85 -0.07 17.26
CA ALA A 600 -10.65 0.55 16.71
C ALA A 600 -9.39 -0.30 16.96
N SER A 601 -9.35 -1.10 18.04
CA SER A 601 -8.20 -1.95 18.40
C SER A 601 -8.23 -3.33 17.72
N GLY A 602 -9.23 -3.63 16.88
CA GLY A 602 -9.29 -4.83 16.05
C GLY A 602 -10.05 -6.03 16.61
N TYR A 603 -10.47 -6.01 17.88
CA TYR A 603 -11.34 -7.06 18.44
C TYR A 603 -12.83 -6.73 18.21
N VAL A 604 -13.69 -7.74 18.29
CA VAL A 604 -15.15 -7.55 18.18
C VAL A 604 -15.74 -7.36 19.57
N ASN A 605 -16.68 -6.44 19.69
CA ASN A 605 -17.45 -6.24 20.91
C ASN A 605 -18.90 -5.87 20.56
N LEU A 606 -19.74 -5.72 21.58
CA LEU A 606 -21.15 -5.40 21.44
C LEU A 606 -21.47 -4.09 22.15
N THR A 607 -22.50 -3.40 21.68
CA THR A 607 -23.08 -2.26 22.37
C THR A 607 -24.56 -2.16 22.03
N ASN A 608 -25.26 -1.31 22.77
CA ASN A 608 -26.65 -0.97 22.47
C ASN A 608 -26.75 -0.11 21.20
N LEU A 609 -27.94 -0.10 20.61
CA LEU A 609 -28.22 0.47 19.29
C LEU A 609 -28.25 2.01 19.24
N LEU A 610 -28.21 2.66 20.42
CA LEU A 610 -28.31 4.12 20.55
C LEU A 610 -26.95 4.82 20.59
N GLY A 611 -25.86 4.08 20.86
CA GLY A 611 -24.51 4.62 20.71
C GLY A 611 -24.21 4.98 19.25
N THR A 612 -23.28 5.89 19.02
CA THR A 612 -22.76 6.18 17.68
C THR A 612 -21.46 5.41 17.46
N SER A 613 -21.19 5.03 16.21
CA SER A 613 -19.91 4.47 15.78
C SER A 613 -19.68 4.80 14.31
N GLY A 614 -18.44 4.65 13.85
CA GLY A 614 -18.04 4.91 12.48
C GLY A 614 -18.83 4.09 11.46
N VAL A 615 -18.97 4.65 10.26
CA VAL A 615 -19.66 4.00 9.14
C VAL A 615 -18.63 3.57 8.09
N ARG A 616 -18.61 2.27 7.77
CA ARG A 616 -17.70 1.69 6.77
C ARG A 616 -18.51 0.99 5.67
N PRO A 617 -18.97 1.72 4.63
CA PRO A 617 -19.88 1.20 3.61
C PRO A 617 -19.27 0.04 2.83
N ALA A 618 -20.12 -0.94 2.54
CA ALA A 618 -19.86 -2.04 1.62
C ALA A 618 -20.94 -2.10 0.53
N LEU A 619 -20.56 -2.53 -0.66
CA LEU A 619 -21.43 -2.56 -1.84
C LEU A 619 -20.96 -3.63 -2.83
N ASN A 620 -21.85 -4.03 -3.76
CA ASN A 620 -21.48 -4.91 -4.88
C ASN A 620 -21.46 -4.12 -6.18
N LEU A 621 -20.38 -4.31 -6.94
CA LEU A 621 -20.23 -3.80 -8.29
C LEU A 621 -20.69 -4.84 -9.31
N LYS A 622 -21.24 -4.36 -10.42
CA LYS A 622 -21.73 -5.18 -11.52
C LYS A 622 -20.60 -5.97 -12.17
N SER A 623 -20.95 -7.10 -12.78
CA SER A 623 -20.00 -8.02 -13.40
C SER A 623 -19.32 -7.51 -14.67
N ASN A 624 -19.84 -6.43 -15.27
CA ASN A 624 -19.27 -5.78 -16.46
C ASN A 624 -18.37 -4.59 -16.12
N VAL A 625 -17.98 -4.43 -14.86
CA VAL A 625 -16.98 -3.42 -14.45
C VAL A 625 -15.60 -3.90 -14.85
N ILE A 626 -14.87 -3.03 -15.55
CA ILE A 626 -13.51 -3.27 -16.02
C ILE A 626 -12.51 -2.31 -15.35
N ILE A 627 -11.26 -2.75 -15.28
CA ILE A 627 -10.12 -1.93 -14.87
C ILE A 627 -9.68 -1.08 -16.05
N THR A 628 -9.34 0.18 -15.81
CA THR A 628 -8.80 1.11 -16.83
C THR A 628 -7.38 1.56 -16.54
N GLY A 629 -6.85 1.26 -15.35
CA GLY A 629 -5.53 1.67 -14.89
C GLY A 629 -5.27 1.23 -13.45
N GLY A 630 -4.04 1.47 -12.99
CA GLY A 630 -3.57 1.02 -11.67
C GLY A 630 -3.17 -0.45 -11.64
N ASN A 631 -2.49 -0.86 -10.56
CA ASN A 631 -2.02 -2.23 -10.33
C ASN A 631 -2.62 -2.86 -9.05
N GLY A 632 -3.53 -2.15 -8.38
CA GLY A 632 -4.27 -2.66 -7.23
C GLY A 632 -3.54 -2.51 -5.89
N THR A 633 -2.37 -1.86 -5.86
CA THR A 633 -1.73 -1.45 -4.59
C THR A 633 -2.40 -0.19 -4.02
N LYS A 634 -2.08 0.16 -2.77
CA LYS A 634 -2.66 1.33 -2.10
C LYS A 634 -2.25 2.63 -2.81
N GLU A 635 -1.02 2.68 -3.31
CA GLU A 635 -0.38 3.81 -3.99
C GLU A 635 -0.89 3.93 -5.43
N HIS A 636 -1.18 2.80 -6.08
CA HIS A 636 -1.67 2.71 -7.45
C HIS A 636 -2.97 1.87 -7.56
N PRO A 637 -4.07 2.33 -6.92
CA PRO A 637 -5.32 1.58 -6.87
C PRO A 637 -5.95 1.47 -8.27
N PHE A 638 -6.76 0.44 -8.48
CA PHE A 638 -7.46 0.28 -9.76
C PHE A 638 -8.42 1.43 -10.04
N THR A 639 -8.36 1.97 -11.25
CA THR A 639 -9.41 2.85 -11.79
C THR A 639 -10.39 2.02 -12.61
N LEU A 640 -11.66 2.43 -12.64
CA LEU A 640 -12.75 1.60 -13.16
C LEU A 640 -13.55 2.27 -14.27
N ALA A 641 -14.16 1.45 -15.13
CA ALA A 641 -15.19 1.85 -16.09
C ALA A 641 -16.22 0.72 -16.28
N LEU A 642 -17.35 1.03 -16.92
CA LEU A 642 -18.23 0.01 -17.47
C LEU A 642 -17.72 -0.42 -18.85
N GLN A 643 -17.78 -1.72 -19.13
CA GLN A 643 -17.46 -2.30 -20.44
C GLN A 643 -18.37 -1.80 -21.57
#